data_AF-A0A3Q1CDP0-F1
#
_entry.id   AF-A0A3Q1CDP0-F1
#
_cell.length_a   1.000
_cell.length_b   1.000
_cell.length_c   1.000
_cell.angle_alpha   90.00
_cell.angle_beta   90.00
_cell.angle_gamma   90.00
#
_symmetry.space_group_name_H-M   'P 1'
#
loop_
_entity.id
_entity.type
_entity.pdbx_description
1 polymer ?
#
loop_
_entity_poly.entity_id
_entity_poly.type
_entity_poly.pdbx_seq_one_letter_code
_entity_poly.pdbx_strand_id
1 'polypeptide(L)'
;MLFHKVMPGDNELVSTEETRRVNFRFLVTITLSSFSEYDGQLAPAQASESGMASSSYLEPNLNHSSAGGLERPPGSMDRVLKIFHYFETNSEPCTWASNIRHGDATDVRGVIQKIAEIHKLRCVSSLGLRLTHLHSDALHWLHPDLGVSHVREKYEKQHPQEEWRYELRMRYLPKGYLSHFSEDKPSLNYLYHQVKSDYMQHIADQVDQDVALKLGCLEIRRFFREMPDTNLFWPTLAKALRKQIQQTFKQFANLNDEQSIHKFFEILSPIYRFDKECFKCALGSSWVISVELAIGPEEGISYLTDKGSTPTHLANFNQVQSIQYSALEEKDRKGMLQLNVAGAPEPLTVTTAALTTAENMADLIDGYCRLVSSASHSFIVRVHKDLLFLDSSSLHSAETDDYAEIIDEEDTYTMPSKYYGLDQARDYEIQRDRIELGRCIGEGQFGDVHQGVYISPENPALSVAVKTCKNSTSDSVREKFLQEALTMRQFDHPHIVKLMGVITENPVWIIMELCTLGELRSFLQVRKYSLDLASLILYSYQLSTALAYLESKRFVHRDIAARNVLVSTVDCVKLGDFGLSRYMEDSSYYKASKGKLPIKWMAPESINFRRFTTASDVWMFGVCMWEILMYGIKPFQGVKNNDVIGRIENGERLAMPPQCPPTLYSLMTKCWSYDPSKRPRFNELKTQLSTILEEEKVQQKERNRMEMRRQVTVSWDSGGSDEAPPKPSRPGYPSPRSSEGFYPSPQHPGHYQMAGYPGPHTLPSVPSALYPPPATMMDTHHAHTHPRHHVHSHSHDGAVDLQQCVEQQCLLMEEQLMIQQQQMEEDQRWLEQEERLLVTHMFYVPSPAEHAAPPKKPPRPGAQSQMGLACLSTGDSYNDGVKLQPQEISPPPTANLDRSNDKVYENVTGLVKAVIEMSSRIQPAPPEEYVPMVKDVGLALRTLLATVDETLPQLPASTHREIEMAQKLLNSDLAELIGKMKLAQQYVMTSLQQDYKKQMLTAAHALAVDAKNLLDVIDQSRLKMMAQSRPH
;
A
#
# COMPACT_ATOMS: atom_id res chain seq x y z
N MET A 1 -30.76 -16.84 -5.26
CA MET A 1 -31.44 -15.54 -4.99
C MET A 1 -31.86 -15.41 -3.52
N LEU A 2 -31.23 -14.59 -2.67
CA LEU A 2 -31.77 -14.32 -1.30
C LEU A 2 -31.31 -13.01 -0.61
N PHE A 3 -30.55 -12.13 -1.27
CA PHE A 3 -30.17 -10.81 -0.75
C PHE A 3 -30.93 -9.70 -1.49
N HIS A 4 -32.18 -9.44 -1.09
CA HIS A 4 -32.94 -8.29 -1.61
C HIS A 4 -34.04 -7.76 -0.66
N LYS A 5 -33.94 -8.04 0.65
CA LYS A 5 -35.02 -7.75 1.61
C LYS A 5 -34.60 -6.96 2.87
N VAL A 6 -33.65 -6.04 2.71
CA VAL A 6 -33.49 -4.87 3.59
C VAL A 6 -33.32 -3.64 2.70
N MET A 7 -34.42 -2.92 2.50
CA MET A 7 -34.46 -1.55 1.98
C MET A 7 -35.29 -0.75 2.99
N PRO A 8 -34.75 0.26 3.68
CA PRO A 8 -35.52 1.11 4.57
C PRO A 8 -36.32 2.14 3.75
N GLY A 9 -37.42 1.67 3.15
CA GLY A 9 -38.54 2.54 2.81
C GLY A 9 -39.31 2.90 4.08
N ASP A 10 -39.78 4.14 4.13
CA ASP A 10 -40.65 4.75 5.15
C ASP A 10 -40.09 4.93 6.58
N ASN A 11 -40.28 6.14 7.11
CA ASN A 11 -39.85 6.55 8.45
C ASN A 11 -40.88 6.15 9.53
N GLU A 12 -41.02 4.86 9.85
CA GLU A 12 -41.79 4.41 11.03
C GLU A 12 -40.98 3.51 11.98
N LEU A 13 -40.71 4.06 13.17
CA LEU A 13 -40.63 3.39 14.48
C LEU A 13 -40.31 1.88 14.50
N VAL A 14 -39.04 1.51 14.31
CA VAL A 14 -38.54 0.20 14.77
C VAL A 14 -38.70 0.12 16.30
N SER A 15 -39.31 -0.96 16.78
CA SER A 15 -39.73 -1.09 18.18
C SER A 15 -38.57 -1.42 19.13
N THR A 16 -38.79 -1.18 20.42
CA THR A 16 -37.75 -1.15 21.47
C THR A 16 -37.15 -2.50 21.88
N GLU A 17 -37.46 -3.59 21.14
CA GLU A 17 -37.07 -4.95 21.51
C GLU A 17 -35.90 -5.51 20.65
N GLU A 18 -35.84 -5.22 19.35
CA GLU A 18 -34.74 -5.67 18.48
C GLU A 18 -33.39 -5.01 18.83
N THR A 19 -33.42 -3.80 19.40
CA THR A 19 -32.23 -3.03 19.83
C THR A 19 -31.39 -3.74 20.91
N ARG A 20 -31.83 -4.90 21.43
CA ARG A 20 -31.20 -5.62 22.54
C ARG A 20 -30.19 -6.70 22.15
N ARG A 21 -30.10 -7.12 20.88
CA ARG A 21 -29.14 -8.16 20.43
C ARG A 21 -28.07 -7.60 19.51
N VAL A 22 -26.85 -7.49 20.03
CA VAL A 22 -25.67 -7.13 19.23
C VAL A 22 -25.06 -8.40 18.65
N ASN A 23 -25.37 -8.65 17.38
CA ASN A 23 -24.84 -9.76 16.58
C ASN A 23 -23.45 -9.39 16.01
N PHE A 24 -22.57 -10.39 15.81
CA PHE A 24 -21.29 -10.20 15.12
C PHE A 24 -21.50 -9.70 13.69
N ARG A 25 -22.57 -10.13 13.00
CA ARG A 25 -22.97 -9.54 11.71
C ARG A 25 -23.20 -8.03 11.83
N PHE A 26 -23.85 -7.56 12.90
CA PHE A 26 -24.06 -6.12 13.10
C PHE A 26 -22.73 -5.40 13.35
N LEU A 27 -21.76 -6.01 14.05
CA LEU A 27 -20.43 -5.45 14.27
C LEU A 27 -19.59 -5.39 12.98
N VAL A 28 -19.53 -6.47 12.21
CA VAL A 28 -18.80 -6.54 10.93
C VAL A 28 -19.48 -5.68 9.87
N THR A 29 -20.80 -5.73 9.75
CA THR A 29 -21.56 -4.79 8.92
C THR A 29 -21.25 -3.36 9.34
N ILE A 30 -21.27 -2.99 10.64
CA ILE A 30 -20.87 -1.64 11.06
C ILE A 30 -19.41 -1.29 10.70
N THR A 31 -18.49 -2.26 10.68
CA THR A 31 -17.10 -2.00 10.25
C THR A 31 -16.98 -1.76 8.74
N LEU A 32 -17.94 -2.24 7.94
CA LEU A 32 -18.00 -2.11 6.48
C LEU A 32 -18.94 -0.98 6.01
N SER A 33 -20.09 -0.78 6.67
CA SER A 33 -21.21 0.07 6.26
C SER A 33 -21.26 1.43 6.97
N SER A 34 -20.47 1.64 8.05
CA SER A 34 -20.19 3.00 8.56
C SER A 34 -19.47 3.90 7.53
N PHE A 35 -19.17 3.35 6.34
CA PHE A 35 -18.60 4.04 5.19
C PHE A 35 -19.60 4.27 4.03
N SER A 36 -20.85 3.79 4.15
CA SER A 36 -21.86 3.82 3.07
C SER A 36 -23.06 4.75 3.31
N GLU A 37 -23.50 4.97 4.55
CA GLU A 37 -24.68 5.82 4.84
C GLU A 37 -24.29 7.21 5.33
N TYR A 38 -23.75 8.04 4.43
CA TYR A 38 -23.50 9.48 4.68
C TYR A 38 -23.61 10.36 3.41
N ASP A 39 -24.60 10.11 2.55
CA ASP A 39 -25.20 11.15 1.72
C ASP A 39 -26.63 10.72 1.31
N GLY A 40 -27.65 11.36 1.89
CA GLY A 40 -29.03 10.87 1.87
C GLY A 40 -30.10 11.94 2.09
N GLN A 41 -29.85 13.18 1.63
CA GLN A 41 -30.84 14.27 1.69
C GLN A 41 -30.85 15.13 0.41
N LEU A 42 -31.52 14.63 -0.63
CA LEU A 42 -32.15 15.46 -1.66
C LEU A 42 -33.55 14.91 -1.97
N ALA A 43 -34.53 15.80 -2.12
CA ALA A 43 -35.93 15.42 -2.31
C ALA A 43 -36.21 14.97 -3.76
N PRO A 44 -37.19 14.07 -3.99
CA PRO A 44 -37.52 13.59 -5.33
C PRO A 44 -38.19 14.67 -6.17
N ALA A 45 -37.57 15.04 -7.29
CA ALA A 45 -38.24 15.79 -8.35
C ALA A 45 -39.05 14.81 -9.23
N GLN A 46 -40.28 15.19 -9.58
CA GLN A 46 -41.15 14.38 -10.43
C GLN A 46 -40.62 14.33 -11.87
N ALA A 47 -40.52 13.13 -12.44
CA ALA A 47 -40.40 12.91 -13.89
C ALA A 47 -41.62 12.12 -14.37
N SER A 48 -42.31 12.65 -15.38
CA SER A 48 -43.60 12.12 -15.84
C SER A 48 -43.47 10.94 -16.79
N GLU A 49 -44.39 9.98 -16.70
CA GLU A 49 -44.55 8.93 -17.70
C GLU A 49 -44.81 9.52 -19.09
N SER A 50 -44.09 9.03 -20.10
CA SER A 50 -44.54 9.04 -21.48
C SER A 50 -43.89 7.88 -22.24
N GLY A 51 -44.65 6.81 -22.46
CA GLY A 51 -44.23 5.69 -23.28
C GLY A 51 -44.73 5.83 -24.71
N MET A 52 -43.93 5.40 -25.68
CA MET A 52 -44.41 4.94 -26.99
C MET A 52 -43.60 3.75 -27.46
N ALA A 53 -44.22 2.90 -28.29
CA ALA A 53 -43.74 1.57 -28.61
C ALA A 53 -43.32 1.42 -30.08
N SER A 54 -42.65 0.29 -30.36
CA SER A 54 -42.54 -0.38 -31.67
C SER A 54 -41.95 0.39 -32.85
N SER A 55 -40.86 -0.16 -33.41
CA SER A 55 -41.00 -0.90 -34.68
C SER A 55 -39.88 -1.93 -34.87
N SER A 56 -40.23 -3.08 -35.45
CA SER A 56 -39.30 -3.93 -36.18
C SER A 56 -39.12 -3.40 -37.61
N TYR A 57 -38.01 -3.73 -38.29
CA TYR A 57 -37.99 -4.38 -39.63
C TYR A 57 -36.61 -4.35 -40.31
N LEU A 58 -36.39 -5.36 -41.16
CA LEU A 58 -35.47 -5.44 -42.32
C LEU A 58 -33.95 -5.58 -42.11
N GLU A 59 -33.46 -6.78 -42.47
CA GLU A 59 -32.13 -7.02 -43.04
C GLU A 59 -32.00 -6.40 -44.46
N PRO A 60 -30.77 -6.30 -44.98
CA PRO A 60 -30.53 -6.78 -46.35
C PRO A 60 -29.34 -7.76 -46.47
N ASN A 61 -29.32 -8.51 -47.58
CA ASN A 61 -28.48 -9.70 -47.77
C ASN A 61 -27.04 -9.45 -48.27
N LEU A 62 -26.12 -10.31 -47.79
CA LEU A 62 -25.00 -10.97 -48.49
C LEU A 62 -24.59 -10.49 -49.91
N ASN A 63 -23.30 -10.14 -50.10
CA ASN A 63 -22.33 -11.03 -50.78
C ASN A 63 -20.90 -10.46 -50.96
N HIS A 64 -19.92 -11.37 -51.08
CA HIS A 64 -18.51 -11.18 -51.52
C HIS A 64 -17.58 -10.37 -50.58
N SER A 65 -16.28 -10.71 -50.43
CA SER A 65 -15.52 -11.88 -50.90
C SER A 65 -14.26 -12.13 -50.05
N SER A 66 -13.74 -13.37 -50.12
CA SER A 66 -12.72 -13.96 -49.23
C SER A 66 -11.27 -13.44 -49.36
N ALA A 67 -10.70 -13.07 -48.21
CA ALA A 67 -9.31 -13.32 -47.80
C ALA A 67 -9.25 -13.12 -46.27
N GLY A 68 -8.68 -13.98 -45.44
CA GLY A 68 -7.81 -15.13 -45.66
C GLY A 68 -7.11 -15.47 -44.34
N GLY A 69 -7.88 -15.70 -43.28
CA GLY A 69 -7.41 -15.93 -41.91
C GLY A 69 -8.20 -17.08 -41.25
N LEU A 70 -7.58 -17.75 -40.27
CA LEU A 70 -8.06 -19.03 -39.75
C LEU A 70 -9.18 -18.83 -38.70
N GLU A 71 -10.44 -19.00 -39.11
CA GLU A 71 -11.58 -19.00 -38.16
C GLU A 71 -11.54 -20.23 -37.25
N ARG A 72 -11.84 -20.02 -35.96
CA ARG A 72 -11.99 -21.10 -34.97
C ARG A 72 -13.34 -21.80 -35.15
N PRO A 73 -13.44 -23.12 -34.92
CA PRO A 73 -14.71 -23.84 -35.02
C PRO A 73 -15.71 -23.36 -33.96
N PRO A 74 -16.99 -23.13 -34.31
CA PRO A 74 -18.01 -22.76 -33.34
C PRO A 74 -18.39 -23.95 -32.47
N GLY A 75 -17.99 -23.93 -31.19
CA GLY A 75 -18.34 -24.99 -30.24
C GLY A 75 -17.47 -25.12 -29.00
N SER A 76 -16.29 -24.49 -28.94
CA SER A 76 -15.51 -24.45 -27.70
C SER A 76 -16.25 -23.64 -26.63
N MET A 77 -16.74 -24.29 -25.57
CA MET A 77 -17.11 -23.59 -24.35
C MET A 77 -15.91 -22.77 -23.86
N ASP A 78 -16.17 -21.60 -23.27
CA ASP A 78 -15.09 -20.77 -22.74
C ASP A 78 -14.36 -21.55 -21.63
N ARG A 79 -13.07 -21.85 -21.84
CA ARG A 79 -12.28 -22.78 -21.02
C ARG A 79 -11.80 -22.14 -19.72
N VAL A 80 -12.64 -21.30 -19.11
CA VAL A 80 -12.35 -20.50 -17.93
C VAL A 80 -13.31 -20.89 -16.81
N LEU A 81 -12.73 -21.24 -15.66
CA LEU A 81 -13.45 -21.67 -14.47
C LEU A 81 -13.21 -20.67 -13.33
N LYS A 82 -14.26 -19.94 -12.91
CA LYS A 82 -14.18 -19.03 -11.74
C LYS A 82 -14.30 -19.83 -10.45
N ILE A 83 -13.23 -19.85 -9.66
CA ILE A 83 -13.14 -20.61 -8.40
C ILE A 83 -12.99 -19.64 -7.24
N PHE A 84 -14.00 -19.61 -6.36
CA PHE A 84 -13.97 -18.82 -5.14
C PHE A 84 -13.02 -19.42 -4.11
N HIS A 85 -12.34 -18.58 -3.32
CA HIS A 85 -11.33 -19.02 -2.37
C HIS A 85 -11.13 -18.03 -1.21
N TYR A 86 -10.43 -18.48 -0.16
CA TYR A 86 -10.24 -17.72 1.09
C TYR A 86 -8.86 -17.05 1.25
N PHE A 87 -8.12 -16.85 0.16
CA PHE A 87 -6.93 -15.99 0.16
C PHE A 87 -7.33 -14.50 0.27
N GLU A 88 -6.77 -13.79 1.26
CA GLU A 88 -7.12 -12.39 1.54
C GLU A 88 -6.61 -11.44 0.46
N THR A 89 -7.54 -10.82 -0.29
CA THR A 89 -7.24 -9.80 -1.29
C THR A 89 -7.75 -8.42 -0.85
N ASN A 90 -7.62 -7.40 -1.71
CA ASN A 90 -8.12 -6.04 -1.42
C ASN A 90 -9.61 -5.83 -1.74
N SER A 91 -10.27 -6.74 -2.47
CA SER A 91 -11.70 -6.66 -2.79
C SER A 91 -12.57 -7.22 -1.67
N GLU A 92 -13.90 -7.15 -1.81
CA GLU A 92 -14.83 -7.68 -0.81
C GLU A 92 -14.72 -9.20 -0.65
N PRO A 93 -14.79 -9.77 0.57
CA PRO A 93 -14.63 -11.22 0.79
C PRO A 93 -15.59 -12.14 0.04
N CYS A 94 -16.74 -11.64 -0.42
CA CYS A 94 -17.67 -12.37 -1.27
C CYS A 94 -17.17 -12.58 -2.71
N THR A 95 -16.24 -11.73 -3.17
CA THR A 95 -15.69 -11.70 -4.54
C THR A 95 -14.39 -12.47 -4.70
N TRP A 96 -13.73 -12.89 -3.61
CA TRP A 96 -12.42 -13.53 -3.65
C TRP A 96 -12.46 -14.84 -4.46
N ALA A 97 -11.86 -14.79 -5.64
CA ALA A 97 -11.84 -15.88 -6.61
C ALA A 97 -10.63 -15.76 -7.54
N SER A 98 -10.34 -16.85 -8.25
CA SER A 98 -9.40 -16.91 -9.36
C SER A 98 -10.11 -17.48 -10.60
N ASN A 99 -9.85 -16.91 -11.77
CA ASN A 99 -10.33 -17.43 -13.04
C ASN A 99 -9.27 -18.36 -13.64
N ILE A 100 -9.56 -19.65 -13.75
CA ILE A 100 -8.60 -20.66 -14.20
C ILE A 100 -8.88 -21.01 -15.66
N ARG A 101 -7.98 -20.66 -16.57
CA ARG A 101 -7.94 -21.22 -17.93
C ARG A 101 -7.44 -22.67 -17.82
N HIS A 102 -8.10 -23.63 -18.47
CA HIS A 102 -7.72 -25.05 -18.43
C HIS A 102 -7.71 -25.73 -19.82
N GLY A 103 -6.90 -26.78 -19.96
CA GLY A 103 -6.92 -27.72 -21.10
C GLY A 103 -8.06 -28.76 -20.97
N ASP A 104 -8.18 -29.68 -21.94
CA ASP A 104 -9.19 -30.73 -21.87
C ASP A 104 -8.80 -31.88 -20.93
N ALA A 105 -7.49 -32.10 -20.71
CA ALA A 105 -6.99 -33.15 -19.82
C ALA A 105 -6.77 -32.69 -18.36
N THR A 106 -6.90 -31.39 -18.07
CA THR A 106 -6.70 -30.83 -16.72
C THR A 106 -7.67 -31.45 -15.70
N ASP A 107 -7.15 -31.91 -14.56
CA ASP A 107 -7.94 -32.43 -13.44
C ASP A 107 -8.11 -31.42 -12.28
N VAL A 108 -9.02 -31.75 -11.36
CA VAL A 108 -9.27 -30.94 -10.15
C VAL A 108 -8.00 -30.78 -9.31
N ARG A 109 -7.12 -31.79 -9.29
CA ARG A 109 -5.82 -31.75 -8.62
C ARG A 109 -4.89 -30.67 -9.18
N GLY A 110 -4.74 -30.59 -10.50
CA GLY A 110 -3.93 -29.56 -11.18
C GLY A 110 -4.45 -28.14 -10.95
N VAL A 111 -5.79 -27.98 -10.94
CA VAL A 111 -6.45 -26.72 -10.57
C VAL A 111 -6.16 -26.30 -9.12
N ILE A 112 -6.31 -27.21 -8.15
CA ILE A 112 -5.98 -26.95 -6.74
C ILE A 112 -4.50 -26.57 -6.59
N GLN A 113 -3.62 -27.33 -7.24
CA GLN A 113 -2.17 -27.13 -7.22
C GLN A 113 -1.78 -25.73 -7.73
N LYS A 114 -2.34 -25.26 -8.86
CA LYS A 114 -2.03 -23.94 -9.42
C LYS A 114 -2.42 -22.78 -8.50
N ILE A 115 -3.61 -22.84 -7.90
CA ILE A 115 -4.06 -21.79 -6.97
C ILE A 115 -3.17 -21.78 -5.70
N ALA A 116 -2.77 -22.96 -5.20
CA ALA A 116 -1.90 -23.06 -4.04
C ALA A 116 -0.45 -22.58 -4.30
N GLU A 117 0.11 -22.90 -5.48
CA GLU A 117 1.46 -22.46 -5.91
C GLU A 117 1.60 -20.93 -5.88
N ILE A 118 0.65 -20.22 -6.49
CA ILE A 118 0.67 -18.75 -6.61
C ILE A 118 0.60 -18.07 -5.24
N HIS A 119 -0.22 -18.60 -4.33
CA HIS A 119 -0.34 -18.11 -2.96
C HIS A 119 0.73 -18.66 -1.99
N LYS A 120 1.66 -19.49 -2.51
CA LYS A 120 2.78 -20.12 -1.76
C LYS A 120 2.32 -20.96 -0.56
N LEU A 121 1.13 -21.53 -0.65
CA LEU A 121 0.53 -22.36 0.41
C LEU A 121 1.23 -23.72 0.45
N ARG A 122 1.69 -24.13 1.64
CA ARG A 122 2.44 -25.39 1.81
C ARG A 122 1.53 -26.60 2.04
N CYS A 123 0.42 -26.42 2.77
CA CYS A 123 -0.50 -27.49 3.16
C CYS A 123 -1.49 -27.86 2.04
N VAL A 124 -1.01 -28.05 0.80
CA VAL A 124 -1.85 -28.29 -0.39
C VAL A 124 -2.70 -29.55 -0.24
N SER A 125 -2.19 -30.57 0.46
CA SER A 125 -2.91 -31.82 0.79
C SER A 125 -4.11 -31.65 1.73
N SER A 126 -4.32 -30.47 2.31
CA SER A 126 -5.56 -30.11 3.03
C SER A 126 -6.63 -29.51 2.10
N LEU A 127 -6.24 -29.17 0.87
CA LEU A 127 -6.99 -28.68 -0.29
C LEU A 127 -8.10 -29.61 -0.82
N GLY A 128 -9.37 -29.20 -0.81
CA GLY A 128 -10.45 -29.84 -1.59
C GLY A 128 -11.27 -28.81 -2.39
N LEU A 129 -11.88 -29.22 -3.50
CA LEU A 129 -12.74 -28.35 -4.32
C LEU A 129 -14.22 -28.72 -4.11
N ARG A 130 -15.03 -27.74 -3.69
CA ARG A 130 -16.47 -27.88 -3.49
C ARG A 130 -17.23 -27.29 -4.68
N LEU A 131 -18.29 -27.97 -5.10
CA LEU A 131 -19.29 -27.49 -6.06
C LEU A 131 -20.64 -27.39 -5.35
N THR A 132 -21.24 -26.21 -5.34
CA THR A 132 -22.54 -25.94 -4.68
C THR A 132 -23.51 -25.28 -5.65
N HIS A 133 -24.76 -25.72 -5.67
CA HIS A 133 -25.82 -25.09 -6.44
C HIS A 133 -26.39 -23.87 -5.70
N LEU A 134 -26.56 -22.73 -6.36
CA LEU A 134 -27.00 -21.47 -5.74
C LEU A 134 -28.51 -21.40 -5.44
N HIS A 135 -29.28 -22.39 -5.92
CA HIS A 135 -30.74 -22.44 -5.82
C HIS A 135 -31.31 -23.71 -5.15
N SER A 136 -30.46 -24.57 -4.57
CA SER A 136 -30.87 -25.76 -3.80
C SER A 136 -29.74 -26.27 -2.90
N ASP A 137 -30.05 -27.12 -1.92
CA ASP A 137 -29.07 -27.76 -1.01
C ASP A 137 -28.13 -28.80 -1.69
N ALA A 138 -27.99 -28.77 -3.01
CA ALA A 138 -27.12 -29.67 -3.78
C ALA A 138 -25.64 -29.25 -3.64
N LEU A 139 -24.85 -30.15 -3.06
CA LEU A 139 -23.44 -29.95 -2.73
C LEU A 139 -22.66 -31.21 -3.08
N HIS A 140 -21.61 -31.05 -3.89
CA HIS A 140 -20.68 -32.11 -4.28
C HIS A 140 -19.26 -31.69 -3.93
N TRP A 141 -18.48 -32.56 -3.31
CA TRP A 141 -17.03 -32.43 -3.25
C TRP A 141 -16.42 -33.11 -4.48
N LEU A 142 -15.64 -32.34 -5.23
CA LEU A 142 -15.03 -32.79 -6.47
C LEU A 142 -13.72 -33.49 -6.12
N HIS A 143 -13.72 -34.81 -6.28
CA HIS A 143 -12.54 -35.66 -6.06
C HIS A 143 -11.36 -35.19 -6.94
N PRO A 144 -10.11 -35.16 -6.43
CA PRO A 144 -8.97 -34.60 -7.17
C PRO A 144 -8.73 -35.24 -8.55
N ASP A 145 -9.00 -36.55 -8.68
CA ASP A 145 -8.75 -37.34 -9.90
C ASP A 145 -9.97 -37.33 -10.85
N LEU A 146 -10.60 -36.17 -11.00
CA LEU A 146 -11.68 -35.89 -11.96
C LEU A 146 -11.23 -34.81 -12.96
N GLY A 147 -11.36 -35.10 -14.25
CA GLY A 147 -11.13 -34.12 -15.31
C GLY A 147 -12.13 -32.97 -15.25
N VAL A 148 -11.65 -31.72 -15.32
CA VAL A 148 -12.48 -30.51 -15.17
C VAL A 148 -13.57 -30.46 -16.25
N SER A 149 -13.23 -30.73 -17.51
CA SER A 149 -14.21 -30.77 -18.61
C SER A 149 -15.32 -31.80 -18.36
N HIS A 150 -15.02 -32.96 -17.76
CA HIS A 150 -16.03 -33.96 -17.40
C HIS A 150 -16.92 -33.49 -16.24
N VAL A 151 -16.37 -32.78 -15.24
CA VAL A 151 -17.18 -32.16 -14.18
C VAL A 151 -18.15 -31.14 -14.78
N ARG A 152 -17.66 -30.25 -15.64
CA ARG A 152 -18.50 -29.26 -16.34
C ARG A 152 -19.58 -29.96 -17.16
N GLU A 153 -19.24 -30.97 -17.95
CA GLU A 153 -20.22 -31.77 -18.69
C GLU A 153 -21.26 -32.50 -17.80
N LYS A 154 -20.90 -32.94 -16.60
CA LYS A 154 -21.82 -33.64 -15.69
C LYS A 154 -22.87 -32.70 -15.08
N TYR A 155 -22.47 -31.47 -14.75
CA TYR A 155 -23.30 -30.53 -13.97
C TYR A 155 -23.86 -29.35 -14.80
N GLU A 156 -23.08 -28.79 -15.72
CA GLU A 156 -23.46 -27.63 -16.55
C GLU A 156 -24.42 -28.01 -17.70
N LYS A 157 -24.58 -29.32 -18.00
CA LYS A 157 -25.67 -29.83 -18.87
C LYS A 157 -27.05 -29.86 -18.17
N GLN A 158 -27.10 -29.74 -16.85
CA GLN A 158 -28.35 -29.81 -16.08
C GLN A 158 -28.84 -28.43 -15.65
N HIS A 159 -27.90 -27.54 -15.29
CA HIS A 159 -28.14 -26.17 -14.84
C HIS A 159 -27.05 -25.24 -15.39
N PRO A 160 -27.34 -23.98 -15.78
CA PRO A 160 -26.34 -23.03 -16.28
C PRO A 160 -25.14 -22.86 -15.33
N GLN A 161 -23.95 -22.56 -15.88
CA GLN A 161 -22.74 -22.32 -15.10
C GLN A 161 -22.92 -21.24 -14.02
N GLU A 162 -23.75 -20.22 -14.28
CA GLU A 162 -24.08 -19.15 -13.32
C GLU A 162 -24.86 -19.63 -12.09
N GLU A 163 -25.54 -20.78 -12.15
CA GLU A 163 -26.23 -21.37 -11.00
C GLU A 163 -25.28 -22.22 -10.12
N TRP A 164 -24.05 -22.45 -10.57
CA TRP A 164 -23.04 -23.26 -9.89
C TRP A 164 -21.91 -22.41 -9.29
N ARG A 165 -21.52 -22.74 -8.05
CA ARG A 165 -20.36 -22.14 -7.36
C ARG A 165 -19.27 -23.18 -7.15
N TYR A 166 -18.15 -23.01 -7.83
CA TYR A 166 -16.91 -23.73 -7.56
C TYR A 166 -16.13 -22.99 -6.45
N GLU A 167 -15.71 -23.69 -5.42
CA GLU A 167 -15.17 -23.09 -4.19
C GLU A 167 -14.04 -23.95 -3.60
N LEU A 168 -12.82 -23.42 -3.60
CA LEU A 168 -11.65 -24.06 -3.00
C LEU A 168 -11.72 -23.94 -1.48
N ARG A 169 -11.55 -25.04 -0.76
CA ARG A 169 -11.71 -25.09 0.71
C ARG A 169 -10.72 -26.04 1.36
N MET A 170 -10.28 -25.70 2.57
CA MET A 170 -9.63 -26.67 3.46
C MET A 170 -10.66 -27.66 3.97
N ARG A 171 -10.38 -28.95 3.79
CA ARG A 171 -11.27 -30.06 4.20
C ARG A 171 -10.55 -31.12 5.05
N TYR A 172 -9.33 -31.48 4.67
CA TYR A 172 -8.57 -32.55 5.31
C TYR A 172 -7.53 -31.94 6.26
N LEU A 173 -7.86 -31.79 7.54
CA LEU A 173 -6.99 -31.14 8.53
C LEU A 173 -5.95 -32.13 9.09
N PRO A 174 -4.66 -31.78 9.22
CA PRO A 174 -3.71 -32.63 9.94
C PRO A 174 -4.02 -32.65 11.46
N LYS A 175 -3.57 -33.70 12.17
CA LYS A 175 -3.73 -33.76 13.64
C LYS A 175 -2.98 -32.60 14.31
N GLY A 176 -3.64 -31.85 15.19
CA GLY A 176 -3.08 -30.60 15.72
C GLY A 176 -2.85 -29.51 14.65
N TYR A 177 -3.70 -29.43 13.62
CA TYR A 177 -3.58 -28.53 12.46
C TYR A 177 -3.18 -27.08 12.76
N LEU A 178 -3.66 -26.49 13.87
CA LEU A 178 -3.31 -25.11 14.23
C LEU A 178 -1.79 -24.90 14.33
N SER A 179 -1.05 -25.85 14.89
CA SER A 179 0.42 -25.77 14.99
C SER A 179 1.11 -25.83 13.63
N HIS A 180 0.72 -26.80 12.79
CA HIS A 180 1.19 -26.96 11.41
C HIS A 180 0.91 -25.71 10.56
N PHE A 181 -0.23 -25.05 10.78
CA PHE A 181 -0.62 -23.86 10.02
C PHE A 181 0.05 -22.58 10.55
N SER A 182 0.44 -22.48 11.83
CA SER A 182 1.29 -21.38 12.32
C SER A 182 2.63 -21.30 11.58
N GLU A 183 3.21 -22.45 11.20
CA GLU A 183 4.42 -22.54 10.37
C GLU A 183 4.19 -22.19 8.88
N ASP A 184 2.93 -22.12 8.43
CA ASP A 184 2.52 -21.77 7.08
C ASP A 184 1.43 -20.67 7.09
N LYS A 185 1.85 -19.42 7.33
CA LYS A 185 0.93 -18.28 7.50
C LYS A 185 -0.14 -18.12 6.40
N PRO A 186 0.10 -18.43 5.10
CA PRO A 186 -0.97 -18.52 4.11
C PRO A 186 -2.10 -19.49 4.51
N SER A 187 -1.75 -20.71 4.96
CA SER A 187 -2.72 -21.71 5.43
C SER A 187 -3.51 -21.26 6.65
N LEU A 188 -2.85 -20.65 7.65
CA LEU A 188 -3.53 -20.17 8.86
C LEU A 188 -4.56 -19.06 8.55
N ASN A 189 -4.21 -18.12 7.66
CA ASN A 189 -5.14 -17.08 7.23
C ASN A 189 -6.26 -17.67 6.36
N TYR A 190 -5.96 -18.63 5.48
CA TYR A 190 -6.97 -19.30 4.66
C TYR A 190 -8.04 -19.99 5.53
N LEU A 191 -7.61 -20.79 6.52
CA LEU A 191 -8.52 -21.44 7.47
C LEU A 191 -9.31 -20.41 8.27
N TYR A 192 -8.67 -19.33 8.72
CA TYR A 192 -9.34 -18.24 9.44
C TYR A 192 -10.47 -17.62 8.62
N HIS A 193 -10.19 -17.24 7.37
CA HIS A 193 -11.20 -16.62 6.49
C HIS A 193 -12.33 -17.59 6.12
N GLN A 194 -12.03 -18.86 5.89
CA GLN A 194 -13.03 -19.91 5.67
C GLN A 194 -13.94 -20.07 6.89
N VAL A 195 -13.36 -20.35 8.07
CA VAL A 195 -14.14 -20.60 9.30
C VAL A 195 -14.91 -19.37 9.74
N LYS A 196 -14.36 -18.15 9.55
CA LYS A 196 -15.09 -16.89 9.78
C LYS A 196 -16.27 -16.75 8.81
N SER A 197 -16.12 -17.13 7.55
CA SER A 197 -17.22 -17.16 6.56
C SER A 197 -18.31 -18.14 6.97
N ASP A 198 -17.95 -19.35 7.39
CA ASP A 198 -18.91 -20.38 7.79
C ASP A 198 -19.66 -19.98 9.09
N TYR A 199 -18.95 -19.44 10.08
CA TYR A 199 -19.53 -18.82 11.28
C TYR A 199 -20.54 -17.71 10.93
N MET A 200 -20.15 -16.81 10.02
CA MET A 200 -20.98 -15.71 9.52
C MET A 200 -22.23 -16.18 8.80
N GLN A 201 -22.17 -17.29 8.06
CA GLN A 201 -23.30 -17.82 7.31
C GLN A 201 -24.25 -18.62 8.21
N HIS A 202 -23.73 -19.49 9.08
CA HIS A 202 -24.54 -20.52 9.75
C HIS A 202 -25.03 -20.15 11.16
N ILE A 203 -24.22 -19.49 12.00
CA ILE A 203 -24.53 -19.40 13.44
C ILE A 203 -24.40 -18.00 14.08
N ALA A 204 -23.81 -17.00 13.41
CA ALA A 204 -23.60 -15.67 14.00
C ALA A 204 -24.86 -15.05 14.62
N ASP A 205 -26.04 -15.27 14.01
CA ASP A 205 -27.35 -14.77 14.49
C ASP A 205 -27.88 -15.47 15.76
N GLN A 206 -27.29 -16.62 16.12
CA GLN A 206 -27.76 -17.51 17.19
C GLN A 206 -26.82 -17.54 18.40
N VAL A 207 -25.64 -16.92 18.29
CA VAL A 207 -24.56 -16.95 19.27
C VAL A 207 -24.68 -15.81 20.29
N ASP A 208 -24.24 -16.06 21.52
CA ASP A 208 -24.28 -15.08 22.62
C ASP A 208 -23.56 -13.77 22.27
N GLN A 209 -24.19 -12.66 22.67
CA GLN A 209 -23.72 -11.30 22.38
C GLN A 209 -22.29 -11.02 22.88
N ASP A 210 -21.86 -11.59 24.00
CA ASP A 210 -20.49 -11.45 24.51
C ASP A 210 -19.47 -12.18 23.61
N VAL A 211 -19.81 -13.39 23.13
CA VAL A 211 -18.98 -14.13 22.19
C VAL A 211 -18.91 -13.41 20.84
N ALA A 212 -20.04 -12.92 20.34
CA ALA A 212 -20.13 -12.09 19.14
C ALA A 212 -19.29 -10.79 19.26
N LEU A 213 -19.35 -10.10 20.39
CA LEU A 213 -18.52 -8.92 20.68
C LEU A 213 -17.02 -9.27 20.70
N LYS A 214 -16.63 -10.37 21.34
CA LYS A 214 -15.22 -10.80 21.45
C LYS A 214 -14.63 -11.19 20.09
N LEU A 215 -15.32 -12.06 19.35
CA LEU A 215 -14.91 -12.45 18.00
C LEU A 215 -14.83 -11.21 17.09
N GLY A 216 -15.79 -10.27 17.19
CA GLY A 216 -15.81 -9.04 16.40
C GLY A 216 -14.62 -8.13 16.70
N CYS A 217 -14.27 -7.97 17.98
CA CYS A 217 -13.10 -7.19 18.39
C CYS A 217 -11.77 -7.81 17.90
N LEU A 218 -11.69 -9.14 17.77
CA LEU A 218 -10.51 -9.84 17.24
C LEU A 218 -10.31 -9.61 15.74
N GLU A 219 -11.38 -9.60 14.93
CA GLU A 219 -11.27 -9.21 13.51
C GLU A 219 -10.94 -7.71 13.36
N ILE A 220 -11.56 -6.82 14.16
CA ILE A 220 -11.16 -5.40 14.20
C ILE A 220 -9.67 -5.28 14.51
N ARG A 221 -9.14 -6.05 15.48
CA ARG A 221 -7.72 -6.01 15.83
C ARG A 221 -6.81 -6.50 14.70
N ARG A 222 -7.14 -7.63 14.08
CA ARG A 222 -6.39 -8.23 12.96
C ARG A 222 -6.37 -7.32 11.74
N PHE A 223 -7.51 -6.71 11.40
CA PHE A 223 -7.63 -5.84 10.24
C PHE A 223 -6.89 -4.49 10.42
N PHE A 224 -6.98 -3.88 11.60
CA PHE A 224 -6.35 -2.58 11.89
C PHE A 224 -4.99 -2.73 12.60
N ARG A 225 -4.01 -3.31 11.90
CA ARG A 225 -2.66 -3.62 12.42
C ARG A 225 -2.00 -2.50 13.23
N GLU A 226 -2.04 -1.27 12.73
CA GLU A 226 -1.28 -0.11 13.22
C GLU A 226 -2.10 0.87 14.09
N MET A 227 -3.34 0.53 14.48
CA MET A 227 -4.24 1.47 15.16
C MET A 227 -3.98 1.59 16.67
N PRO A 228 -3.86 2.82 17.24
CA PRO A 228 -3.68 3.03 18.68
C PRO A 228 -4.92 2.71 19.54
N ASP A 229 -4.68 2.28 20.79
CA ASP A 229 -5.66 1.87 21.82
C ASP A 229 -6.86 2.80 22.08
N THR A 230 -6.77 4.07 21.68
CA THR A 230 -7.67 5.15 22.10
C THR A 230 -8.67 5.59 21.03
N ASN A 231 -8.40 5.37 19.74
CA ASN A 231 -9.02 6.13 18.64
C ASN A 231 -10.04 5.37 17.77
N LEU A 232 -10.72 4.35 18.32
CA LEU A 232 -11.90 3.75 17.67
C LEU A 232 -13.12 4.70 17.73
N PHE A 233 -13.13 5.66 16.81
CA PHE A 233 -14.08 6.76 16.70
C PHE A 233 -15.18 6.46 15.66
N TRP A 234 -16.20 5.70 16.06
CA TRP A 234 -17.37 5.43 15.23
C TRP A 234 -18.52 6.42 15.52
N PRO A 235 -18.65 7.56 14.82
CA PRO A 235 -19.65 8.59 15.16
C PRO A 235 -21.11 8.11 15.05
N THR A 236 -21.40 7.22 14.10
CA THR A 236 -22.71 6.56 13.85
C THR A 236 -23.16 5.64 14.99
N LEU A 237 -22.22 5.03 15.70
CA LEU A 237 -22.50 3.91 16.60
C LEU A 237 -23.19 4.37 17.89
N ALA A 238 -24.34 3.77 18.21
CA ALA A 238 -25.09 4.07 19.44
C ALA A 238 -24.20 4.03 20.69
N LYS A 239 -24.32 5.05 21.56
CA LYS A 239 -23.38 5.33 22.67
C LYS A 239 -23.14 4.13 23.61
N ALA A 240 -24.17 3.33 23.86
CA ALA A 240 -24.08 2.12 24.69
C ALA A 240 -23.22 1.03 24.02
N LEU A 241 -23.50 0.71 22.75
CA LEU A 241 -22.74 -0.27 21.98
C LEU A 241 -21.30 0.18 21.74
N ARG A 242 -21.07 1.46 21.40
CA ARG A 242 -19.72 2.02 21.26
C ARG A 242 -18.87 1.76 22.51
N LYS A 243 -19.45 1.94 23.70
CA LYS A 243 -18.80 1.63 24.99
C LYS A 243 -18.55 0.13 25.18
N GLN A 244 -19.49 -0.75 24.81
CA GLN A 244 -19.29 -2.21 24.88
C GLN A 244 -18.13 -2.68 23.98
N ILE A 245 -18.05 -2.20 22.74
CA ILE A 245 -16.97 -2.56 21.82
C ILE A 245 -15.63 -2.02 22.35
N GLN A 246 -15.56 -0.74 22.76
CA GLN A 246 -14.33 -0.17 23.33
C GLN A 246 -13.87 -0.87 24.62
N GLN A 247 -14.79 -1.37 25.45
CA GLN A 247 -14.46 -2.15 26.65
C GLN A 247 -13.99 -3.58 26.31
N THR A 248 -14.51 -4.18 25.23
CA THR A 248 -14.14 -5.53 24.79
C THR A 248 -12.82 -5.53 24.03
N PHE A 249 -12.61 -4.55 23.13
CA PHE A 249 -11.40 -4.39 22.33
C PHE A 249 -10.13 -4.24 23.18
N LYS A 250 -10.23 -3.58 24.35
CA LYS A 250 -9.11 -3.46 25.32
C LYS A 250 -8.58 -4.80 25.84
N GLN A 251 -9.33 -5.89 25.71
CA GLN A 251 -8.86 -7.24 26.06
C GLN A 251 -7.92 -7.83 25.00
N PHE A 252 -7.92 -7.27 23.78
CA PHE A 252 -7.26 -7.82 22.60
C PHE A 252 -6.30 -6.83 21.90
N ALA A 253 -6.27 -5.55 22.30
CA ALA A 253 -5.45 -4.51 21.66
C ALA A 253 -3.97 -4.89 21.49
N ASN A 254 -3.38 -5.51 22.51
CA ASN A 254 -1.97 -5.94 22.52
C ASN A 254 -1.67 -7.20 21.69
N LEU A 255 -2.68 -7.89 21.11
CA LEU A 255 -2.45 -9.07 20.29
C LEU A 255 -1.92 -8.68 18.90
N ASN A 256 -1.08 -9.51 18.30
CA ASN A 256 -0.78 -9.47 16.87
C ASN A 256 -1.82 -10.26 16.06
N ASP A 257 -1.75 -10.22 14.73
CA ASP A 257 -2.65 -10.96 13.82
C ASP A 257 -2.78 -12.45 14.16
N GLU A 258 -1.66 -13.12 14.38
CA GLU A 258 -1.55 -14.57 14.56
C GLU A 258 -2.17 -14.98 15.90
N GLN A 259 -1.83 -14.26 16.97
CA GLN A 259 -2.46 -14.38 18.28
C GLN A 259 -3.97 -14.10 18.23
N SER A 260 -4.39 -13.13 17.40
CA SER A 260 -5.81 -12.80 17.23
C SER A 260 -6.58 -13.92 16.52
N ILE A 261 -5.96 -14.58 15.53
CA ILE A 261 -6.51 -15.77 14.85
C ILE A 261 -6.59 -16.96 15.83
N HIS A 262 -5.52 -17.26 16.58
CA HIS A 262 -5.56 -18.32 17.60
C HIS A 262 -6.64 -18.05 18.66
N LYS A 263 -6.78 -16.81 19.13
CA LYS A 263 -7.81 -16.43 20.12
C LYS A 263 -9.23 -16.49 19.55
N PHE A 264 -9.40 -16.23 18.25
CA PHE A 264 -10.68 -16.42 17.56
C PHE A 264 -11.07 -17.90 17.52
N PHE A 265 -10.15 -18.80 17.14
CA PHE A 265 -10.40 -20.24 17.17
C PHE A 265 -10.65 -20.77 18.59
N GLU A 266 -9.92 -20.30 19.60
CA GLU A 266 -10.12 -20.67 21.01
C GLU A 266 -11.56 -20.35 21.48
N ILE A 267 -12.08 -19.17 21.12
CA ILE A 267 -13.42 -18.72 21.51
C ILE A 267 -14.53 -19.39 20.68
N LEU A 268 -14.26 -19.73 19.41
CA LEU A 268 -15.25 -20.30 18.49
C LEU A 268 -15.40 -21.83 18.63
N SER A 269 -14.32 -22.57 18.88
CA SER A 269 -14.33 -24.05 18.90
C SER A 269 -15.32 -24.71 19.89
N PRO A 270 -15.63 -24.12 21.07
CA PRO A 270 -16.63 -24.68 21.98
C PRO A 270 -18.08 -24.62 21.46
N ILE A 271 -18.39 -23.65 20.58
CA ILE A 271 -19.74 -23.40 20.05
C ILE A 271 -19.90 -23.84 18.58
N TYR A 272 -18.79 -24.03 17.86
CA TYR A 272 -18.79 -24.43 16.45
C TYR A 272 -17.64 -25.38 16.15
N ARG A 273 -17.97 -26.64 15.83
CA ARG A 273 -17.00 -27.68 15.46
C ARG A 273 -16.71 -27.64 13.96
N PHE A 274 -15.93 -26.64 13.56
CA PHE A 274 -15.41 -26.49 12.19
C PHE A 274 -14.29 -27.49 11.85
N ASP A 275 -13.86 -28.29 12.81
CA ASP A 275 -12.76 -29.26 12.71
C ASP A 275 -13.20 -30.67 12.25
N LYS A 276 -14.51 -30.94 12.19
CA LYS A 276 -15.06 -32.24 11.79
C LYS A 276 -16.40 -32.13 11.06
N GLU A 277 -16.63 -33.03 10.11
CA GLU A 277 -17.93 -33.16 9.42
C GLU A 277 -18.76 -34.28 10.07
N CYS A 278 -20.07 -34.06 10.21
CA CYS A 278 -21.01 -35.01 10.81
C CYS A 278 -22.08 -35.44 9.80
N PHE A 279 -22.32 -36.75 9.69
CA PHE A 279 -23.22 -37.36 8.70
C PHE A 279 -24.26 -38.25 9.37
N LYS A 280 -25.53 -37.96 9.14
CA LYS A 280 -26.64 -38.84 9.52
C LYS A 280 -26.71 -40.00 8.53
N CYS A 281 -26.45 -41.19 9.03
CA CYS A 281 -26.32 -42.41 8.24
C CYS A 281 -26.76 -43.62 9.10
N ALA A 282 -26.59 -44.82 8.58
CA ALA A 282 -26.75 -46.04 9.37
C ALA A 282 -25.61 -47.03 9.12
N LEU A 283 -25.19 -47.72 10.17
CA LEU A 283 -24.08 -48.69 10.16
C LEU A 283 -24.59 -50.13 10.10
N GLY A 284 -23.86 -50.97 9.37
CA GLY A 284 -24.07 -52.42 9.31
C GLY A 284 -24.61 -52.92 7.97
N SER A 285 -24.36 -54.21 7.70
CA SER A 285 -24.70 -54.91 6.45
C SER A 285 -26.04 -55.67 6.55
N SER A 286 -26.25 -56.38 7.66
CA SER A 286 -27.47 -57.19 7.92
C SER A 286 -28.35 -56.64 9.04
N TRP A 287 -27.75 -55.99 10.04
CA TRP A 287 -28.43 -55.27 11.11
C TRP A 287 -28.03 -53.81 11.04
N VAL A 288 -28.98 -52.93 10.72
CA VAL A 288 -28.72 -51.53 10.35
C VAL A 288 -29.07 -50.61 11.51
N ILE A 289 -28.08 -49.88 12.03
CA ILE A 289 -28.21 -48.99 13.20
C ILE A 289 -28.02 -47.54 12.76
N SER A 290 -29.07 -46.71 12.88
CA SER A 290 -29.00 -45.27 12.60
C SER A 290 -28.10 -44.54 13.60
N VAL A 291 -27.16 -43.72 13.11
CA VAL A 291 -26.19 -42.95 13.91
C VAL A 291 -25.90 -41.58 13.30
N GLU A 292 -25.26 -40.71 14.07
CA GLU A 292 -24.57 -39.52 13.54
C GLU A 292 -23.06 -39.79 13.55
N LEU A 293 -22.48 -40.02 12.38
CA LEU A 293 -21.07 -40.39 12.19
C LEU A 293 -20.23 -39.13 12.01
N ALA A 294 -19.21 -38.95 12.86
CA ALA A 294 -18.33 -37.80 12.87
C ALA A 294 -16.93 -38.16 12.36
N ILE A 295 -16.40 -37.36 11.44
CA ILE A 295 -15.11 -37.58 10.78
C ILE A 295 -14.23 -36.34 10.95
N GLY A 296 -13.06 -36.49 11.58
CA GLY A 296 -12.12 -35.40 11.81
C GLY A 296 -10.76 -35.84 12.37
N PRO A 297 -9.79 -34.91 12.50
CA PRO A 297 -8.38 -35.23 12.77
C PRO A 297 -8.13 -35.81 14.17
N GLU A 298 -8.93 -35.42 15.16
CA GLU A 298 -8.76 -35.85 16.55
C GLU A 298 -9.55 -37.12 16.88
N GLU A 299 -10.71 -37.32 16.23
CA GLU A 299 -11.67 -38.39 16.50
C GLU A 299 -11.48 -39.62 15.58
N GLY A 300 -10.76 -39.45 14.46
CA GLY A 300 -10.71 -40.43 13.37
C GLY A 300 -12.07 -40.58 12.68
N ILE A 301 -12.50 -41.83 12.46
CA ILE A 301 -13.87 -42.20 12.10
C ILE A 301 -14.56 -42.67 13.39
N SER A 302 -15.56 -41.92 13.85
CA SER A 302 -16.31 -42.18 15.08
C SER A 302 -17.82 -41.99 14.88
N TYR A 303 -18.65 -42.51 15.79
CA TYR A 303 -20.10 -42.26 15.78
C TYR A 303 -20.63 -41.77 17.13
N LEU A 304 -21.76 -41.05 17.10
CA LEU A 304 -22.52 -40.62 18.26
C LEU A 304 -23.88 -41.33 18.26
N THR A 305 -24.36 -41.71 19.45
CA THR A 305 -25.74 -42.16 19.66
C THR A 305 -26.67 -40.98 19.91
N ASP A 306 -26.19 -39.99 20.67
CA ASP A 306 -26.97 -38.87 21.19
C ASP A 306 -26.22 -37.54 21.07
N LYS A 307 -26.94 -36.43 20.95
CA LYS A 307 -26.35 -35.09 20.89
C LYS A 307 -25.63 -34.76 22.20
N GLY A 308 -24.30 -34.69 22.13
CA GLY A 308 -23.44 -34.43 23.30
C GLY A 308 -22.87 -35.69 23.97
N SER A 309 -23.15 -36.89 23.43
CA SER A 309 -22.42 -38.11 23.80
C SER A 309 -20.94 -38.02 23.40
N THR A 310 -20.05 -38.72 24.13
CA THR A 310 -18.65 -38.90 23.70
C THR A 310 -18.62 -39.78 22.45
N PRO A 311 -17.95 -39.36 21.36
CA PRO A 311 -17.87 -40.17 20.15
C PRO A 311 -17.26 -41.55 20.42
N THR A 312 -17.91 -42.59 19.90
CA THR A 312 -17.42 -43.97 19.96
C THR A 312 -16.58 -44.23 18.70
N HIS A 313 -15.30 -44.52 18.90
CA HIS A 313 -14.34 -44.69 17.83
C HIS A 313 -14.52 -46.00 17.06
N LEU A 314 -14.42 -45.94 15.73
CA LEU A 314 -14.53 -47.10 14.83
C LEU A 314 -13.18 -47.44 14.18
N ALA A 315 -12.50 -46.44 13.60
CA ALA A 315 -11.24 -46.64 12.88
C ALA A 315 -10.42 -45.34 12.76
N ASN A 316 -9.10 -45.48 12.65
CA ASN A 316 -8.19 -44.42 12.24
C ASN A 316 -7.98 -44.46 10.72
N PHE A 317 -7.68 -43.31 10.10
CA PHE A 317 -7.49 -43.22 8.65
C PHE A 317 -6.34 -44.09 8.12
N ASN A 318 -5.27 -44.26 8.89
CA ASN A 318 -4.15 -45.16 8.55
C ASN A 318 -4.50 -46.67 8.65
N GLN A 319 -5.70 -47.02 9.10
CA GLN A 319 -6.21 -48.40 9.08
C GLN A 319 -7.08 -48.67 7.84
N VAL A 320 -7.51 -47.65 7.10
CA VAL A 320 -8.36 -47.84 5.91
C VAL A 320 -7.50 -48.36 4.75
N GLN A 321 -7.86 -49.52 4.21
CA GLN A 321 -7.14 -50.18 3.12
C GLN A 321 -7.73 -49.88 1.75
N SER A 322 -9.07 -49.74 1.67
CA SER A 322 -9.77 -49.41 0.43
C SER A 322 -11.17 -48.88 0.72
N ILE A 323 -11.62 -47.95 -0.12
CA ILE A 323 -12.92 -47.27 -0.04
C ILE A 323 -13.74 -47.67 -1.28
N GLN A 324 -15.00 -48.00 -1.11
CA GLN A 324 -15.94 -48.27 -2.22
C GLN A 324 -17.28 -47.58 -1.93
N TYR A 325 -17.94 -47.05 -2.95
CA TYR A 325 -19.30 -46.52 -2.82
C TYR A 325 -20.16 -46.90 -4.02
N SER A 326 -21.47 -47.02 -3.81
CA SER A 326 -22.45 -47.34 -4.85
C SER A 326 -23.83 -46.78 -4.52
N ALA A 327 -24.73 -46.75 -5.51
CA ALA A 327 -26.16 -46.72 -5.22
C ALA A 327 -26.58 -48.08 -4.61
N LEU A 328 -27.59 -48.07 -3.74
CA LEU A 328 -28.16 -49.31 -3.18
C LEU A 328 -29.20 -49.93 -4.12
N GLU A 329 -30.10 -49.10 -4.66
CA GLU A 329 -31.06 -49.44 -5.72
C GLU A 329 -31.35 -48.20 -6.58
N GLU A 330 -31.64 -48.37 -7.89
CA GLU A 330 -31.93 -47.26 -8.82
C GLU A 330 -33.15 -46.41 -8.39
N LYS A 331 -34.16 -47.03 -7.77
CA LYS A 331 -35.40 -46.35 -7.37
C LYS A 331 -35.26 -45.51 -6.10
N ASP A 332 -34.41 -45.97 -5.17
CA ASP A 332 -34.43 -45.52 -3.78
C ASP A 332 -33.44 -44.37 -3.49
N ARG A 333 -32.56 -44.05 -4.46
CA ARG A 333 -31.52 -42.98 -4.42
C ARG A 333 -30.48 -43.05 -3.28
N LYS A 334 -30.67 -43.94 -2.30
CA LYS A 334 -29.76 -44.21 -1.17
C LYS A 334 -28.36 -44.57 -1.66
N GLY A 335 -27.36 -44.10 -0.92
CA GLY A 335 -25.96 -44.46 -1.12
C GLY A 335 -25.53 -45.57 -0.16
N MET A 336 -24.54 -46.35 -0.57
CA MET A 336 -23.77 -47.24 0.27
C MET A 336 -22.30 -46.84 0.16
N LEU A 337 -21.60 -46.88 1.29
CA LEU A 337 -20.16 -46.68 1.42
C LEU A 337 -19.60 -47.88 2.21
N GLN A 338 -18.54 -48.50 1.71
CA GLN A 338 -17.87 -49.63 2.34
C GLN A 338 -16.39 -49.32 2.51
N LEU A 339 -15.90 -49.51 3.73
CA LEU A 339 -14.52 -49.26 4.13
C LEU A 339 -13.89 -50.57 4.56
N ASN A 340 -12.88 -51.04 3.82
CA ASN A 340 -12.05 -52.15 4.29
C ASN A 340 -11.05 -51.61 5.33
N VAL A 341 -11.04 -52.17 6.54
CA VAL A 341 -10.26 -51.68 7.68
C VAL A 341 -9.30 -52.77 8.17
N ALA A 342 -8.02 -52.44 8.27
CA ALA A 342 -6.96 -53.35 8.70
C ALA A 342 -7.25 -53.92 10.10
N GLY A 343 -7.45 -55.25 10.15
CA GLY A 343 -7.78 -55.99 11.37
C GLY A 343 -9.27 -56.25 11.59
N ALA A 344 -10.16 -55.68 10.77
CA ALA A 344 -11.58 -56.04 10.76
C ALA A 344 -11.83 -57.27 9.84
N PRO A 345 -12.69 -58.23 10.23
CA PRO A 345 -13.01 -59.39 9.39
C PRO A 345 -14.06 -59.10 8.31
N GLU A 346 -14.84 -58.02 8.47
CA GLU A 346 -15.85 -57.54 7.52
C GLU A 346 -15.65 -56.03 7.26
N PRO A 347 -15.98 -55.51 6.07
CA PRO A 347 -15.87 -54.09 5.76
C PRO A 347 -16.94 -53.28 6.51
N LEU A 348 -16.51 -52.16 7.10
CA LEU A 348 -17.41 -51.20 7.75
C LEU A 348 -18.35 -50.60 6.68
N THR A 349 -19.60 -51.04 6.72
CA THR A 349 -20.65 -50.68 5.76
C THR A 349 -21.52 -49.57 6.35
N VAL A 350 -21.68 -48.49 5.58
CA VAL A 350 -22.41 -47.27 5.93
C VAL A 350 -23.46 -47.02 4.85
N THR A 351 -24.73 -46.88 5.24
CA THR A 351 -25.83 -46.52 4.35
C THR A 351 -26.22 -45.05 4.54
N THR A 352 -26.37 -44.31 3.43
CA THR A 352 -26.69 -42.88 3.43
C THR A 352 -28.03 -42.59 2.74
N ALA A 353 -28.65 -41.46 3.10
CA ALA A 353 -29.94 -41.05 2.52
C ALA A 353 -29.86 -40.75 1.01
N ALA A 354 -28.69 -40.39 0.49
CA ALA A 354 -28.44 -40.18 -0.93
C ALA A 354 -27.04 -40.67 -1.34
N LEU A 355 -26.90 -41.08 -2.61
CA LEU A 355 -25.61 -41.41 -3.23
C LEU A 355 -24.59 -40.27 -3.09
N THR A 356 -25.03 -39.02 -3.26
CA THR A 356 -24.16 -37.83 -3.13
C THR A 356 -23.57 -37.68 -1.72
N THR A 357 -24.27 -38.14 -0.69
CA THR A 357 -23.73 -38.20 0.67
C THR A 357 -22.61 -39.25 0.77
N ALA A 358 -22.76 -40.41 0.12
CA ALA A 358 -21.72 -41.44 0.08
C ALA A 358 -20.50 -40.98 -0.74
N GLU A 359 -20.70 -40.30 -1.89
CA GLU A 359 -19.63 -39.63 -2.65
C GLU A 359 -18.86 -38.62 -1.76
N ASN A 360 -19.59 -37.72 -1.09
CA ASN A 360 -19.00 -36.67 -0.24
C ASN A 360 -18.27 -37.25 0.99
N MET A 361 -18.73 -38.37 1.55
CA MET A 361 -18.05 -39.09 2.64
C MET A 361 -16.82 -39.88 2.14
N ALA A 362 -16.89 -40.48 0.96
CA ALA A 362 -15.77 -41.20 0.35
C ALA A 362 -14.59 -40.25 0.09
N ASP A 363 -14.83 -39.08 -0.51
CA ASP A 363 -13.79 -38.06 -0.69
C ASP A 363 -13.17 -37.59 0.63
N LEU A 364 -13.99 -37.40 1.68
CA LEU A 364 -13.50 -36.95 2.99
C LEU A 364 -12.50 -37.95 3.57
N ILE A 365 -12.90 -39.23 3.61
CA ILE A 365 -12.08 -40.31 4.17
C ILE A 365 -10.85 -40.52 3.29
N ASP A 366 -11.00 -40.55 1.98
CA ASP A 366 -9.88 -40.69 1.02
C ASP A 366 -8.85 -39.57 1.16
N GLY A 367 -9.30 -38.32 1.30
CA GLY A 367 -8.41 -37.18 1.57
C GLY A 367 -7.66 -37.30 2.89
N TYR A 368 -8.31 -37.75 3.97
CA TYR A 368 -7.62 -38.05 5.22
C TYR A 368 -6.65 -39.25 5.09
N CYS A 369 -6.99 -40.28 4.32
CA CYS A 369 -6.11 -41.43 4.07
C CYS A 369 -4.86 -41.03 3.29
N ARG A 370 -5.02 -40.21 2.24
CA ARG A 370 -3.91 -39.55 1.51
C ARG A 370 -3.04 -38.73 2.45
N LEU A 371 -3.64 -37.85 3.24
CA LEU A 371 -2.93 -36.92 4.14
C LEU A 371 -2.11 -37.66 5.19
N VAL A 372 -2.69 -38.63 5.88
CA VAL A 372 -2.01 -39.39 6.95
C VAL A 372 -0.96 -40.36 6.40
N SER A 373 -1.19 -40.91 5.20
CA SER A 373 -0.25 -41.86 4.56
C SER A 373 0.81 -41.17 3.68
N SER A 374 0.76 -39.85 3.51
CA SER A 374 1.52 -39.10 2.50
C SER A 374 1.37 -39.66 1.07
N ALA A 375 0.20 -40.23 0.76
CA ALA A 375 -0.06 -40.90 -0.51
C ALA A 375 -0.67 -39.94 -1.55
N SER A 376 -0.16 -40.00 -2.79
CA SER A 376 -0.70 -39.23 -3.92
C SER A 376 -1.95 -39.85 -4.52
N HIS A 377 -2.03 -41.18 -4.58
CA HIS A 377 -3.12 -41.95 -5.17
C HIS A 377 -4.37 -42.00 -4.26
N SER A 378 -5.53 -42.23 -4.87
CA SER A 378 -6.79 -42.47 -4.16
C SER A 378 -6.89 -43.91 -3.62
N PHE A 379 -7.52 -44.06 -2.46
CA PHE A 379 -7.94 -45.33 -1.87
C PHE A 379 -9.32 -45.80 -2.39
N ILE A 380 -9.98 -45.02 -3.24
CA ILE A 380 -11.30 -45.33 -3.81
C ILE A 380 -11.16 -46.30 -4.99
N VAL A 381 -11.69 -47.51 -4.83
CA VAL A 381 -11.67 -48.56 -5.87
C VAL A 381 -12.85 -48.33 -6.83
N ARG A 382 -12.56 -47.75 -7.99
CA ARG A 382 -13.55 -47.51 -9.06
C ARG A 382 -13.93 -48.83 -9.76
N VAL A 383 -15.06 -49.43 -9.37
CA VAL A 383 -15.64 -50.60 -10.05
C VAL A 383 -16.01 -50.25 -11.48
N HIS A 384 -15.40 -50.93 -12.46
CA HIS A 384 -15.67 -50.68 -13.88
C HIS A 384 -17.12 -51.07 -14.25
N LYS A 385 -17.89 -50.09 -14.77
CA LYS A 385 -19.10 -50.38 -15.55
C LYS A 385 -19.39 -49.41 -16.69
N ASP A 386 -19.07 -48.12 -16.54
CA ASP A 386 -19.40 -47.08 -17.53
C ASP A 386 -18.19 -46.47 -18.29
N LEU A 387 -16.96 -46.96 -18.06
CA LEU A 387 -15.72 -46.44 -18.66
C LEU A 387 -15.33 -47.10 -20.00
N LEU A 388 -16.30 -47.30 -20.91
CA LEU A 388 -16.05 -47.85 -22.26
C LEU A 388 -15.69 -46.81 -23.33
N PHE A 389 -15.23 -45.61 -22.92
CA PHE A 389 -14.79 -44.53 -23.82
C PHE A 389 -13.42 -43.94 -23.44
N LEU A 390 -12.59 -44.68 -22.69
CA LEU A 390 -11.28 -44.22 -22.21
C LEU A 390 -10.10 -45.13 -22.61
N ASP A 391 -10.10 -45.59 -23.86
CA ASP A 391 -8.86 -45.91 -24.58
C ASP A 391 -8.99 -45.49 -26.06
N SER A 392 -8.16 -44.53 -26.47
CA SER A 392 -7.81 -44.30 -27.87
C SER A 392 -6.35 -43.85 -27.95
N SER A 393 -5.46 -44.73 -27.50
CA SER A 393 -4.00 -44.63 -27.53
C SER A 393 -3.42 -44.44 -28.95
N SER A 394 -3.58 -43.21 -29.47
CA SER A 394 -3.10 -42.76 -30.77
C SER A 394 -1.79 -41.97 -30.62
N LEU A 395 -0.67 -42.56 -31.07
CA LEU A 395 0.64 -41.91 -31.00
C LEU A 395 0.75 -40.75 -32.00
N HIS A 396 0.45 -39.54 -31.54
CA HIS A 396 1.06 -38.32 -32.06
C HIS A 396 1.55 -37.45 -30.92
N SER A 397 2.80 -36.98 -31.01
CA SER A 397 3.42 -36.08 -30.04
C SER A 397 2.88 -34.65 -30.22
N ALA A 398 1.70 -34.40 -29.67
CA ALA A 398 1.19 -33.05 -29.43
C ALA A 398 1.69 -32.53 -28.07
N GLU A 399 1.66 -31.20 -27.91
CA GLU A 399 2.01 -30.53 -26.66
C GLU A 399 0.96 -30.84 -25.56
N THR A 400 1.34 -30.82 -24.29
CA THR A 400 0.51 -31.39 -23.21
C THR A 400 -0.69 -30.49 -22.86
N ASP A 401 -1.90 -30.94 -23.20
CA ASP A 401 -3.17 -30.23 -22.95
C ASP A 401 -3.74 -30.47 -21.52
N ASP A 402 -2.84 -30.60 -20.53
CA ASP A 402 -3.15 -30.57 -19.09
C ASP A 402 -3.01 -29.16 -18.48
N TYR A 403 -2.54 -28.19 -19.28
CA TYR A 403 -2.26 -26.80 -18.92
C TYR A 403 -3.34 -26.12 -18.08
N ALA A 404 -2.92 -25.43 -17.01
CA ALA A 404 -3.78 -24.60 -16.19
C ALA A 404 -3.10 -23.29 -15.80
N GLU A 405 -3.80 -22.17 -16.00
CA GLU A 405 -3.30 -20.79 -15.87
C GLU A 405 -4.33 -19.91 -15.16
N ILE A 406 -3.87 -18.96 -14.34
CA ILE A 406 -4.77 -17.98 -13.70
C ILE A 406 -4.81 -16.71 -14.55
N ILE A 407 -6.03 -16.26 -14.88
CA ILE A 407 -6.31 -14.96 -15.49
C ILE A 407 -6.53 -13.96 -14.34
N ASP A 408 -5.61 -13.01 -14.17
CA ASP A 408 -5.69 -11.98 -13.13
C ASP A 408 -6.92 -11.06 -13.31
N GLU A 409 -7.75 -10.93 -12.28
CA GLU A 409 -8.97 -10.09 -12.35
C GLU A 409 -8.69 -8.57 -12.32
N GLU A 410 -7.42 -8.12 -12.16
CA GLU A 410 -7.05 -6.71 -12.33
C GLU A 410 -7.35 -6.19 -13.75
N ASP A 411 -7.48 -7.06 -14.75
CA ASP A 411 -7.83 -6.71 -16.13
C ASP A 411 -9.35 -6.52 -16.31
N THR A 412 -10.05 -6.07 -15.27
CA THR A 412 -11.47 -5.68 -15.30
C THR A 412 -11.64 -4.26 -14.73
N TYR A 413 -10.87 -3.31 -15.28
CA TYR A 413 -11.06 -1.89 -14.99
C TYR A 413 -12.42 -1.40 -15.51
N THR A 414 -13.12 -0.61 -14.69
CA THR A 414 -14.50 -0.17 -14.95
C THR A 414 -14.58 0.86 -16.08
N MET A 415 -14.57 0.37 -17.32
CA MET A 415 -15.10 1.01 -18.53
C MET A 415 -15.92 -0.04 -19.30
N PRO A 416 -16.98 0.34 -20.04
CA PRO A 416 -17.82 -0.65 -20.71
C PRO A 416 -17.10 -1.47 -21.81
N SER A 417 -17.20 -2.80 -21.68
CA SER A 417 -16.70 -3.85 -22.58
C SER A 417 -15.20 -4.15 -22.55
N LYS A 418 -14.90 -5.45 -22.68
CA LYS A 418 -13.55 -6.02 -22.82
C LYS A 418 -13.13 -6.21 -24.29
N TYR A 419 -13.85 -5.60 -25.23
CA TYR A 419 -13.69 -5.81 -26.68
C TYR A 419 -13.53 -4.52 -27.51
N TYR A 420 -13.99 -3.36 -27.04
CA TYR A 420 -13.86 -2.11 -27.81
C TYR A 420 -12.51 -1.38 -27.68
N GLY A 421 -11.64 -1.75 -26.73
CA GLY A 421 -10.42 -0.98 -26.42
C GLY A 421 -9.44 -0.82 -27.59
N LEU A 422 -9.26 -1.85 -28.41
CA LEU A 422 -8.38 -1.81 -29.59
C LEU A 422 -9.06 -1.17 -30.81
N ASP A 423 -10.35 -1.45 -31.05
CA ASP A 423 -11.05 -0.86 -32.20
C ASP A 423 -11.39 0.62 -32.03
N GLN A 424 -11.60 1.09 -30.80
CA GLN A 424 -11.76 2.52 -30.52
C GLN A 424 -10.45 3.31 -30.60
N ALA A 425 -9.27 2.68 -30.57
CA ALA A 425 -7.99 3.38 -30.68
C ALA A 425 -7.81 4.05 -32.07
N ARG A 426 -8.48 3.52 -33.11
CA ARG A 426 -8.35 3.94 -34.52
C ARG A 426 -8.50 5.45 -34.77
N ASP A 427 -9.33 6.15 -33.99
CA ASP A 427 -9.52 7.61 -34.13
C ASP A 427 -8.32 8.45 -33.66
N TYR A 428 -7.45 7.86 -32.83
CA TYR A 428 -6.29 8.49 -32.19
C TYR A 428 -4.96 7.79 -32.54
N GLU A 429 -4.99 6.78 -33.42
CA GLU A 429 -3.80 6.04 -33.83
C GLU A 429 -2.94 6.92 -34.75
N ILE A 430 -1.68 7.15 -34.33
CA ILE A 430 -0.68 7.87 -35.09
C ILE A 430 0.24 6.86 -35.76
N GLN A 431 0.60 7.08 -37.02
CA GLN A 431 1.62 6.27 -37.68
C GLN A 431 3.01 6.64 -37.13
N ARG A 432 3.80 5.64 -36.74
CA ARG A 432 5.09 5.85 -36.03
C ARG A 432 6.11 6.68 -36.82
N ASP A 433 6.09 6.59 -38.14
CA ASP A 433 6.91 7.37 -39.07
C ASP A 433 6.63 8.88 -39.02
N ARG A 434 5.48 9.29 -38.49
CA ARG A 434 5.12 10.71 -38.27
C ARG A 434 5.68 11.30 -36.97
N ILE A 435 6.38 10.53 -36.14
CA ILE A 435 6.96 10.99 -34.87
C ILE A 435 8.48 10.94 -34.92
N GLU A 436 9.12 12.11 -35.01
CA GLU A 436 10.56 12.23 -34.75
C GLU A 436 10.80 12.19 -33.23
N LEU A 437 11.37 11.09 -32.74
CA LEU A 437 11.72 10.92 -31.33
C LEU A 437 13.03 11.65 -31.01
N GLY A 438 12.97 12.64 -30.12
CA GLY A 438 14.13 13.40 -29.65
C GLY A 438 14.67 12.89 -28.30
N ARG A 439 15.30 13.78 -27.53
CA ARG A 439 15.90 13.48 -26.22
C ARG A 439 14.85 13.08 -25.16
N CYS A 440 15.26 12.25 -24.21
CA CYS A 440 14.52 12.06 -22.96
C CYS A 440 14.42 13.40 -22.19
N ILE A 441 13.26 13.65 -21.57
CA ILE A 441 12.95 14.84 -20.76
C ILE A 441 12.37 14.49 -19.37
N GLY A 442 12.10 13.20 -19.08
CA GLY A 442 11.70 12.74 -17.76
C GLY A 442 11.55 11.23 -17.68
N GLU A 443 11.93 10.63 -16.55
CA GLU A 443 11.86 9.17 -16.33
C GLU A 443 10.66 8.81 -15.45
N GLY A 444 9.82 7.87 -15.92
CA GLY A 444 8.65 7.39 -15.20
C GLY A 444 8.72 5.91 -14.86
N GLN A 445 7.91 5.47 -13.89
CA GLN A 445 7.87 4.07 -13.43
C GLN A 445 7.52 3.07 -14.55
N PHE A 446 6.68 3.47 -15.50
CA PHE A 446 6.20 2.62 -16.60
C PHE A 446 6.96 2.86 -17.93
N GLY A 447 7.80 3.89 -18.00
CA GLY A 447 8.30 4.39 -19.28
C GLY A 447 9.00 5.75 -19.20
N ASP A 448 9.80 6.07 -20.22
CA ASP A 448 10.47 7.37 -20.35
C ASP A 448 9.66 8.34 -21.21
N VAL A 449 9.62 9.60 -20.81
CA VAL A 449 9.02 10.71 -21.55
C VAL A 449 10.12 11.39 -22.36
N HIS A 450 9.94 11.44 -23.67
CA HIS A 450 10.83 12.12 -24.61
C HIS A 450 10.19 13.38 -25.16
N GLN A 451 11.01 14.35 -25.54
CA GLN A 451 10.60 15.42 -26.46
C GLN A 451 10.55 14.82 -27.88
N GLY A 452 9.57 15.20 -28.70
CA GLY A 452 9.50 14.79 -30.11
C GLY A 452 8.81 15.82 -30.99
N VAL A 453 8.74 15.53 -32.29
CA VAL A 453 8.03 16.34 -33.30
C VAL A 453 7.02 15.45 -34.03
N TYR A 454 5.77 15.88 -34.07
CA TYR A 454 4.70 15.25 -34.84
C TYR A 454 4.56 15.94 -36.20
N ILE A 455 4.73 15.16 -37.27
CA ILE A 455 4.65 15.59 -38.66
C ILE A 455 3.27 15.22 -39.22
N SER A 456 2.42 16.22 -39.41
CA SER A 456 1.15 16.07 -40.13
C SER A 456 1.34 16.44 -41.61
N PRO A 457 0.71 15.73 -42.57
CA PRO A 457 0.66 16.17 -43.96
C PRO A 457 -0.15 17.46 -44.17
N GLU A 458 -1.02 17.81 -43.21
CA GLU A 458 -2.03 18.87 -43.33
C GLU A 458 -1.74 20.08 -42.43
N ASN A 459 -0.87 19.92 -41.43
CA ASN A 459 -0.58 20.92 -40.41
C ASN A 459 0.94 21.08 -40.22
N PRO A 460 1.44 22.26 -39.81
CA PRO A 460 2.86 22.46 -39.52
C PRO A 460 3.34 21.52 -38.41
N ALA A 461 4.63 21.13 -38.48
CA ALA A 461 5.25 20.21 -37.55
C ALA A 461 5.12 20.71 -36.09
N LEU A 462 4.58 19.84 -35.21
CA LEU A 462 4.15 20.19 -33.87
C LEU A 462 5.08 19.57 -32.82
N SER A 463 5.55 20.35 -31.85
CA SER A 463 6.33 19.83 -30.73
C SER A 463 5.45 19.06 -29.73
N VAL A 464 5.81 17.81 -29.45
CA VAL A 464 5.04 16.86 -28.62
C VAL A 464 5.90 16.24 -27.53
N ALA A 465 5.25 15.70 -26.50
CA ALA A 465 5.85 14.81 -25.52
C ALA A 465 5.45 13.35 -25.82
N VAL A 466 6.40 12.43 -25.76
CA VAL A 466 6.23 11.02 -26.15
C VAL A 466 6.56 10.13 -24.94
N LYS A 467 5.53 9.57 -24.28
CA LYS A 467 5.70 8.60 -23.20
C LYS A 467 5.92 7.22 -23.84
N THR A 468 7.04 6.55 -23.53
CA THR A 468 7.50 5.32 -24.20
C THR A 468 7.52 4.15 -23.21
N CYS A 469 6.84 3.03 -23.50
CA CYS A 469 6.80 1.88 -22.60
C CYS A 469 8.16 1.14 -22.54
N LYS A 470 8.73 0.97 -21.34
CA LYS A 470 10.05 0.31 -21.16
C LYS A 470 10.02 -1.20 -21.38
N ASN A 471 9.02 -1.89 -20.84
CA ASN A 471 8.93 -3.35 -20.84
C ASN A 471 7.62 -3.82 -21.49
N SER A 472 7.55 -3.83 -22.82
CA SER A 472 6.36 -4.25 -23.58
C SER A 472 6.18 -5.77 -23.71
N THR A 473 6.76 -6.55 -22.79
CA THR A 473 6.86 -8.02 -22.86
C THR A 473 5.68 -8.79 -22.28
N SER A 474 4.74 -8.12 -21.62
CA SER A 474 3.47 -8.72 -21.17
C SER A 474 2.29 -7.81 -21.51
N ASP A 475 1.20 -8.41 -21.99
CA ASP A 475 0.02 -7.66 -22.46
C ASP A 475 -0.59 -6.80 -21.35
N SER A 476 -0.60 -7.28 -20.10
CA SER A 476 -1.13 -6.53 -18.94
C SER A 476 -0.34 -5.27 -18.60
N VAL A 477 0.97 -5.20 -18.91
CA VAL A 477 1.75 -3.95 -18.79
C VAL A 477 1.42 -3.00 -19.94
N ARG A 478 1.21 -3.52 -21.16
CA ARG A 478 0.77 -2.72 -22.32
C ARG A 478 -0.62 -2.12 -22.08
N GLU A 479 -1.56 -2.90 -21.55
CA GLU A 479 -2.92 -2.46 -21.27
C GLU A 479 -2.95 -1.42 -20.13
N LYS A 480 -2.23 -1.66 -19.03
CA LYS A 480 -2.11 -0.67 -17.93
C LYS A 480 -1.43 0.64 -18.37
N PHE A 481 -0.58 0.60 -19.40
CA PHE A 481 -0.01 1.79 -20.04
C PHE A 481 -1.02 2.52 -20.93
N LEU A 482 -1.70 1.80 -21.85
CA LEU A 482 -2.72 2.36 -22.73
C LEU A 482 -3.94 2.92 -21.97
N GLN A 483 -4.28 2.36 -20.80
CA GLN A 483 -5.36 2.83 -19.95
C GLN A 483 -5.18 4.30 -19.51
N GLU A 484 -3.94 4.79 -19.38
CA GLU A 484 -3.68 6.21 -19.11
C GLU A 484 -4.17 7.09 -20.28
N ALA A 485 -3.88 6.70 -21.52
CA ALA A 485 -4.37 7.41 -22.71
C ALA A 485 -5.91 7.30 -22.86
N LEU A 486 -6.50 6.13 -22.58
CA LEU A 486 -7.96 5.94 -22.59
C LEU A 486 -8.68 6.79 -21.53
N THR A 487 -8.02 7.10 -20.41
CA THR A 487 -8.50 8.08 -19.43
C THR A 487 -8.31 9.51 -19.93
N MET A 488 -7.12 9.86 -20.43
CA MET A 488 -6.83 11.22 -20.95
C MET A 488 -7.72 11.61 -22.14
N ARG A 489 -8.11 10.68 -23.01
CA ARG A 489 -9.04 10.89 -24.15
C ARG A 489 -10.37 11.55 -23.73
N GLN A 490 -10.81 11.36 -22.48
CA GLN A 490 -12.10 11.84 -21.98
C GLN A 490 -12.06 13.30 -21.51
N PHE A 491 -10.87 13.93 -21.51
CA PHE A 491 -10.63 15.27 -20.98
C PHE A 491 -10.22 16.24 -22.09
N ASP A 492 -10.96 17.34 -22.17
CA ASP A 492 -10.60 18.53 -22.95
C ASP A 492 -10.83 19.75 -22.05
N HIS A 493 -9.73 20.35 -21.60
CA HIS A 493 -9.73 21.45 -20.64
C HIS A 493 -8.40 22.23 -20.72
N PRO A 494 -8.37 23.58 -20.72
CA PRO A 494 -7.16 24.37 -20.95
C PRO A 494 -5.98 24.07 -20.00
N HIS A 495 -6.28 23.64 -18.77
CA HIS A 495 -5.29 23.35 -17.72
C HIS A 495 -5.12 21.84 -17.43
N ILE A 496 -5.45 20.97 -18.38
CA ILE A 496 -5.10 19.54 -18.37
C ILE A 496 -4.19 19.27 -19.57
N VAL A 497 -3.19 18.41 -19.41
CA VAL A 497 -2.30 17.99 -20.51
C VAL A 497 -3.09 17.20 -21.54
N LYS A 498 -3.16 17.72 -22.77
CA LYS A 498 -3.94 17.14 -23.88
C LYS A 498 -3.25 15.92 -24.50
N LEU A 499 -4.01 14.84 -24.64
CA LEU A 499 -3.66 13.70 -25.49
C LEU A 499 -3.73 14.14 -26.98
N MET A 500 -2.67 13.83 -27.73
CA MET A 500 -2.60 14.05 -29.18
C MET A 500 -2.91 12.77 -29.96
N GLY A 501 -2.48 11.61 -29.43
CA GLY A 501 -2.73 10.29 -30.01
C GLY A 501 -1.91 9.19 -29.34
N VAL A 502 -1.97 7.99 -29.91
CA VAL A 502 -1.26 6.78 -29.44
C VAL A 502 -0.59 6.05 -30.61
N ILE A 503 0.42 5.25 -30.31
CA ILE A 503 1.00 4.25 -31.21
C ILE A 503 0.89 2.91 -30.48
N THR A 504 -0.01 2.05 -30.92
CA THR A 504 -0.31 0.74 -30.30
C THR A 504 0.64 -0.37 -30.71
N GLU A 505 1.41 -0.18 -31.78
CA GLU A 505 2.55 -1.05 -32.12
C GLU A 505 3.58 -1.08 -30.98
N ASN A 506 4.14 -2.24 -30.64
CA ASN A 506 5.26 -2.31 -29.70
C ASN A 506 6.52 -1.62 -30.27
N PRO A 507 7.34 -0.92 -29.45
CA PRO A 507 7.04 -0.49 -28.08
C PRO A 507 6.00 0.65 -28.06
N VAL A 508 4.94 0.50 -27.28
CA VAL A 508 3.80 1.43 -27.29
C VAL A 508 4.20 2.84 -26.84
N TRP A 509 3.75 3.85 -27.59
CA TRP A 509 3.97 5.27 -27.27
C TRP A 509 2.64 6.00 -27.06
N ILE A 510 2.62 6.96 -26.13
CA ILE A 510 1.50 7.90 -25.92
C ILE A 510 2.01 9.31 -26.28
N ILE A 511 1.31 9.98 -27.20
CA ILE A 511 1.68 11.29 -27.73
C ILE A 511 0.82 12.36 -27.03
N MET A 512 1.47 13.34 -26.40
CA MET A 512 0.86 14.40 -25.61
C MET A 512 1.37 15.77 -26.05
N GLU A 513 0.70 16.85 -25.69
CA GLU A 513 1.25 18.19 -25.90
C GLU A 513 2.54 18.44 -25.09
N LEU A 514 3.49 19.21 -25.63
CA LEU A 514 4.74 19.53 -24.94
C LEU A 514 4.62 20.79 -24.08
N CYS A 515 4.54 20.63 -22.77
CA CYS A 515 4.68 21.74 -21.82
C CYS A 515 6.15 22.20 -21.74
N THR A 516 6.50 23.22 -22.54
CA THR A 516 7.89 23.59 -22.86
C THR A 516 8.77 24.06 -21.69
N LEU A 517 8.19 24.38 -20.52
CA LEU A 517 8.92 24.86 -19.35
C LEU A 517 9.04 23.80 -18.23
N GLY A 518 8.57 22.56 -18.48
CA GLY A 518 8.86 21.38 -17.65
C GLY A 518 8.04 21.25 -16.35
N GLU A 519 8.57 20.50 -15.38
CA GLU A 519 7.95 20.27 -14.06
C GLU A 519 7.82 21.59 -13.26
N LEU A 520 6.60 21.89 -12.78
CA LEU A 520 6.33 23.10 -11.99
C LEU A 520 7.22 23.20 -10.75
N ARG A 521 7.42 22.09 -10.03
CA ARG A 521 8.28 22.08 -8.84
C ARG A 521 9.73 22.48 -9.11
N SER A 522 10.33 22.02 -10.22
CA SER A 522 11.67 22.44 -10.64
C SER A 522 11.70 23.88 -11.15
N PHE A 523 10.67 24.28 -11.92
CA PHE A 523 10.50 25.66 -12.39
C PHE A 523 10.42 26.67 -11.24
N LEU A 524 9.62 26.39 -10.20
CA LEU A 524 9.46 27.20 -9.00
C LEU A 524 10.78 27.42 -8.25
N GLN A 525 11.59 26.36 -8.09
CA GLN A 525 12.88 26.44 -7.40
C GLN A 525 13.87 27.33 -8.15
N VAL A 526 13.99 27.13 -9.47
CA VAL A 526 14.89 27.92 -10.33
C VAL A 526 14.44 29.39 -10.42
N ARG A 527 13.13 29.66 -10.44
CA ARG A 527 12.57 31.00 -10.65
C ARG A 527 12.13 31.74 -9.38
N LYS A 528 12.49 31.24 -8.19
CA LYS A 528 12.09 31.77 -6.87
C LYS A 528 12.14 33.30 -6.72
N TYR A 529 13.17 33.94 -7.26
CA TYR A 529 13.39 35.41 -7.16
C TYR A 529 12.77 36.21 -8.31
N SER A 530 12.06 35.56 -9.24
CA SER A 530 11.49 36.15 -10.46
C SER A 530 9.99 35.91 -10.62
N LEU A 531 9.37 35.17 -9.70
CA LEU A 531 7.93 34.94 -9.65
C LEU A 531 7.32 35.84 -8.57
N ASP A 532 6.19 36.46 -8.88
CA ASP A 532 5.41 37.22 -7.92
C ASP A 532 4.25 36.40 -7.32
N LEU A 533 3.70 36.88 -6.21
CA LEU A 533 2.60 36.22 -5.51
C LEU A 533 1.36 36.05 -6.41
N ALA A 534 1.10 37.00 -7.32
CA ALA A 534 0.00 36.89 -8.29
C ALA A 534 0.19 35.70 -9.25
N SER A 535 1.41 35.41 -9.68
CA SER A 535 1.74 34.23 -10.51
C SER A 535 1.51 32.92 -9.75
N LEU A 536 1.91 32.84 -8.48
CA LEU A 536 1.71 31.65 -7.64
C LEU A 536 0.22 31.37 -7.34
N ILE A 537 -0.58 32.42 -7.15
CA ILE A 537 -2.03 32.33 -7.00
C ILE A 537 -2.69 31.97 -8.34
N LEU A 538 -2.19 32.49 -9.46
CA LEU A 538 -2.66 32.13 -10.80
C LEU A 538 -2.47 30.62 -11.08
N TYR A 539 -1.32 30.03 -10.75
CA TYR A 539 -1.11 28.59 -10.90
C TYR A 539 -2.08 27.78 -10.02
N SER A 540 -2.30 28.21 -8.78
CA SER A 540 -3.25 27.59 -7.85
C SER A 540 -4.69 27.66 -8.38
N TYR A 541 -5.09 28.81 -8.93
CA TYR A 541 -6.39 29.01 -9.59
C TYR A 541 -6.54 28.10 -10.82
N GLN A 542 -5.55 28.07 -11.73
CA GLN A 542 -5.57 27.23 -12.93
C GLN A 542 -5.75 25.74 -12.58
N LEU A 543 -5.01 25.24 -11.59
CA LEU A 543 -5.18 23.87 -11.08
C LEU A 543 -6.58 23.65 -10.50
N SER A 544 -7.14 24.60 -9.75
CA SER A 544 -8.52 24.48 -9.24
C SER A 544 -9.58 24.43 -10.36
N THR A 545 -9.35 25.05 -11.53
CA THR A 545 -10.25 24.90 -12.69
C THR A 545 -10.20 23.49 -13.27
N ALA A 546 -9.00 22.92 -13.42
CA ALA A 546 -8.80 21.54 -13.89
C ALA A 546 -9.39 20.50 -12.93
N LEU A 547 -9.24 20.71 -11.62
CA LEU A 547 -9.76 19.80 -10.59
C LEU A 547 -11.29 19.92 -10.45
N ALA A 548 -11.87 21.10 -10.65
CA ALA A 548 -13.33 21.27 -10.77
C ALA A 548 -13.90 20.60 -12.03
N TYR A 549 -13.12 20.50 -13.10
CA TYR A 549 -13.47 19.74 -14.30
C TYR A 549 -13.40 18.23 -14.05
N LEU A 550 -12.37 17.71 -13.38
CA LEU A 550 -12.30 16.29 -13.00
C LEU A 550 -13.41 15.91 -12.00
N GLU A 551 -13.74 16.79 -11.05
CA GLU A 551 -14.90 16.65 -10.14
C GLU A 551 -16.21 16.48 -10.94
N SER A 552 -16.45 17.32 -11.95
CA SER A 552 -17.67 17.22 -12.78
C SER A 552 -17.70 15.99 -13.69
N LYS A 553 -16.52 15.42 -14.01
CA LYS A 553 -16.36 14.16 -14.74
C LYS A 553 -16.34 12.91 -13.83
N ARG A 554 -16.46 13.07 -12.51
CA ARG A 554 -16.36 12.00 -11.49
C ARG A 554 -15.02 11.24 -11.48
N PHE A 555 -13.93 11.91 -11.87
CA PHE A 555 -12.58 11.35 -11.77
C PHE A 555 -11.85 11.84 -10.51
N VAL A 556 -11.12 10.93 -9.87
CA VAL A 556 -10.19 11.23 -8.77
C VAL A 556 -8.78 10.99 -9.29
N HIS A 557 -7.91 11.98 -9.11
CA HIS A 557 -6.54 12.01 -9.62
C HIS A 557 -5.56 11.26 -8.71
N ARG A 558 -5.82 11.24 -7.39
CA ARG A 558 -5.12 10.43 -6.39
C ARG A 558 -3.65 10.74 -6.12
N ASP A 559 -3.03 11.66 -6.88
CA ASP A 559 -1.67 12.15 -6.66
C ASP A 559 -1.48 13.59 -7.15
N ILE A 560 -2.16 14.55 -6.51
CA ILE A 560 -2.05 15.98 -6.84
C ILE A 560 -0.86 16.57 -6.07
N ALA A 561 0.20 16.91 -6.81
CA ALA A 561 1.44 17.46 -6.26
C ALA A 561 2.17 18.31 -7.32
N ALA A 562 3.04 19.24 -6.90
CA ALA A 562 3.74 20.15 -7.83
C ALA A 562 4.69 19.45 -8.83
N ARG A 563 4.96 18.15 -8.63
CA ARG A 563 5.72 17.29 -9.55
C ARG A 563 4.88 16.71 -10.72
N ASN A 564 3.56 16.61 -10.55
CA ASN A 564 2.62 16.10 -11.55
C ASN A 564 1.90 17.26 -12.29
N VAL A 565 2.46 18.48 -12.15
CA VAL A 565 2.00 19.69 -12.82
C VAL A 565 3.11 20.19 -13.72
N LEU A 566 2.79 20.48 -14.97
CA LEU A 566 3.72 20.96 -15.98
C LEU A 566 3.46 22.43 -16.31
N VAL A 567 4.51 23.14 -16.74
CA VAL A 567 4.47 24.55 -17.10
C VAL A 567 4.49 24.67 -18.62
N SER A 568 3.39 25.15 -19.20
CA SER A 568 3.23 25.30 -20.65
C SER A 568 3.82 26.63 -21.13
N THR A 569 3.49 27.72 -20.42
CA THR A 569 4.04 29.07 -20.57
C THR A 569 4.23 29.68 -19.18
N VAL A 570 4.91 30.83 -19.06
CA VAL A 570 5.21 31.46 -17.76
C VAL A 570 3.94 31.76 -16.94
N ASP A 571 2.81 31.94 -17.63
CA ASP A 571 1.48 32.25 -17.12
C ASP A 571 0.48 31.08 -17.22
N CYS A 572 0.90 29.87 -17.64
CA CYS A 572 -0.01 28.72 -17.82
C CYS A 572 0.60 27.40 -17.32
N VAL A 573 -0.02 26.82 -16.29
CA VAL A 573 0.24 25.46 -15.82
C VAL A 573 -0.84 24.46 -16.28
N LYS A 574 -0.47 23.19 -16.38
CA LYS A 574 -1.35 22.07 -16.76
C LYS A 574 -1.15 20.87 -15.84
N LEU A 575 -2.24 20.23 -15.46
CA LEU A 575 -2.28 19.01 -14.65
C LEU A 575 -2.04 17.76 -15.53
N GLY A 576 -1.18 16.85 -15.08
CA GLY A 576 -0.78 15.64 -15.83
C GLY A 576 -0.46 14.43 -14.93
N ASP A 577 0.06 13.38 -15.57
CA ASP A 577 0.22 12.01 -15.02
C ASP A 577 -1.09 11.37 -14.50
N PHE A 578 -1.84 10.80 -15.44
CA PHE A 578 -3.12 10.17 -15.16
C PHE A 578 -3.02 8.67 -14.84
N GLY A 579 -1.82 8.09 -14.72
CA GLY A 579 -1.64 6.64 -14.50
C GLY A 579 -2.31 6.11 -13.24
N LEU A 580 -2.43 6.94 -12.19
CA LEU A 580 -3.15 6.61 -10.95
C LEU A 580 -4.62 7.04 -10.95
N SER A 581 -5.05 7.89 -11.88
CA SER A 581 -6.40 8.48 -11.91
C SER A 581 -7.47 7.42 -12.21
N ARG A 582 -8.65 7.51 -11.57
CA ARG A 582 -9.76 6.56 -11.75
C ARG A 582 -11.12 7.25 -11.72
N TYR A 583 -12.09 6.69 -12.44
CA TYR A 583 -13.51 7.06 -12.37
C TYR A 583 -14.14 6.53 -11.06
N MET A 584 -15.17 7.21 -10.55
CA MET A 584 -15.98 6.75 -9.42
C MET A 584 -17.46 6.56 -9.81
N GLU A 585 -18.02 5.41 -9.44
CA GLU A 585 -19.47 5.20 -9.38
C GLU A 585 -20.02 5.69 -8.03
N ASP A 586 -21.27 6.16 -8.02
CA ASP A 586 -21.86 7.04 -7.00
C ASP A 586 -21.94 6.49 -5.55
N SER A 587 -21.65 5.20 -5.34
CA SER A 587 -21.63 4.55 -4.01
C SER A 587 -20.24 4.03 -3.58
N SER A 588 -19.24 4.13 -4.45
CA SER A 588 -17.96 3.42 -4.30
C SER A 588 -16.83 4.28 -3.74
N TYR A 589 -15.89 3.66 -3.02
CA TYR A 589 -14.61 4.28 -2.67
C TYR A 589 -13.46 3.34 -3.04
N TYR A 590 -12.44 3.88 -3.71
CA TYR A 590 -11.32 3.07 -4.19
C TYR A 590 -10.30 2.78 -3.07
N LYS A 591 -9.77 1.55 -3.07
CA LYS A 591 -8.75 1.05 -2.12
C LYS A 591 -7.46 0.63 -2.88
N ALA A 592 -6.37 1.38 -2.69
CA ALA A 592 -5.14 1.19 -3.45
C ALA A 592 -4.28 -0.02 -3.01
N SER A 593 -3.66 -0.70 -3.99
CA SER A 593 -2.73 -1.82 -3.82
C SER A 593 -1.39 -1.44 -3.14
N LYS A 594 -0.50 -2.41 -2.93
CA LYS A 594 0.74 -2.28 -2.13
C LYS A 594 1.90 -1.60 -2.89
N GLY A 595 1.67 -0.39 -3.41
CA GLY A 595 2.71 0.47 -3.99
C GLY A 595 3.39 1.40 -2.98
N LYS A 596 4.51 2.03 -3.40
CA LYS A 596 5.22 3.08 -2.65
C LYS A 596 4.42 4.39 -2.71
N LEU A 597 3.77 4.76 -1.60
CA LEU A 597 2.84 5.88 -1.55
C LEU A 597 3.49 7.26 -1.29
N PRO A 598 2.92 8.36 -1.82
CA PRO A 598 3.32 9.74 -1.52
C PRO A 598 2.74 10.24 -0.19
N ILE A 599 3.01 9.52 0.91
CA ILE A 599 2.38 9.72 2.25
C ILE A 599 2.30 11.20 2.68
N LYS A 600 3.34 12.00 2.40
CA LYS A 600 3.42 13.42 2.80
C LYS A 600 2.43 14.37 2.13
N TRP A 601 1.79 13.93 1.03
CA TRP A 601 0.76 14.67 0.31
C TRP A 601 -0.65 14.15 0.65
N MET A 602 -0.78 12.88 1.01
CA MET A 602 -2.04 12.16 1.12
C MET A 602 -2.91 12.62 2.29
N ALA A 603 -4.22 12.46 2.14
CA ALA A 603 -5.20 12.71 3.19
C ALA A 603 -5.18 11.59 4.27
N PRO A 604 -5.57 11.86 5.52
CA PRO A 604 -5.56 10.88 6.62
C PRO A 604 -6.33 9.59 6.28
N GLU A 605 -7.51 9.72 5.66
CA GLU A 605 -8.31 8.57 5.25
C GLU A 605 -7.69 7.76 4.10
N SER A 606 -6.86 8.40 3.27
CA SER A 606 -6.09 7.75 2.21
C SER A 606 -4.84 7.06 2.74
N ILE A 607 -4.27 7.54 3.85
CA ILE A 607 -3.17 6.87 4.56
C ILE A 607 -3.74 5.65 5.32
N ASN A 608 -4.66 5.89 6.26
CA ASN A 608 -5.13 4.90 7.22
C ASN A 608 -6.04 3.83 6.62
N PHE A 609 -6.90 4.20 5.67
CA PHE A 609 -7.92 3.30 5.10
C PHE A 609 -7.74 3.04 3.60
N ARG A 610 -6.67 3.60 3.00
CA ARG A 610 -6.45 3.62 1.54
C ARG A 610 -7.62 4.21 0.74
N ARG A 611 -8.51 4.99 1.36
CA ARG A 611 -9.71 5.58 0.75
C ARG A 611 -9.34 6.78 -0.13
N PHE A 612 -9.68 6.73 -1.41
CA PHE A 612 -9.54 7.86 -2.32
C PHE A 612 -10.91 8.37 -2.80
N THR A 613 -11.11 9.69 -2.74
CA THR A 613 -12.30 10.43 -3.16
C THR A 613 -11.93 11.87 -3.57
N THR A 614 -12.87 12.64 -4.13
CA THR A 614 -12.70 14.09 -4.38
C THR A 614 -12.26 14.86 -3.12
N ALA A 615 -12.71 14.47 -1.93
CA ALA A 615 -12.30 15.12 -0.68
C ALA A 615 -10.83 14.83 -0.32
N SER A 616 -10.28 13.67 -0.70
CA SER A 616 -8.85 13.39 -0.58
C SER A 616 -8.01 14.16 -1.60
N ASP A 617 -8.54 14.35 -2.82
CA ASP A 617 -7.93 15.22 -3.83
C ASP A 617 -7.91 16.69 -3.39
N VAL A 618 -8.95 17.18 -2.70
CA VAL A 618 -8.97 18.53 -2.10
C VAL A 618 -7.86 18.69 -1.07
N TRP A 619 -7.60 17.68 -0.23
CA TRP A 619 -6.48 17.71 0.72
C TRP A 619 -5.13 17.77 -0.01
N MET A 620 -4.93 16.91 -1.00
CA MET A 620 -3.70 16.88 -1.82
C MET A 620 -3.49 18.19 -2.58
N PHE A 621 -4.56 18.79 -3.12
CA PHE A 621 -4.54 20.14 -3.70
C PHE A 621 -4.18 21.23 -2.68
N GLY A 622 -4.66 21.13 -1.43
CA GLY A 622 -4.22 21.99 -0.33
C GLY A 622 -2.72 21.93 -0.10
N VAL A 623 -2.14 20.71 -0.11
CA VAL A 623 -0.68 20.51 -0.04
C VAL A 623 0.03 21.06 -1.29
N CYS A 624 -0.53 20.89 -2.48
CA CYS A 624 0.02 21.42 -3.73
C CYS A 624 0.05 22.96 -3.76
N MET A 625 -1.00 23.65 -3.29
CA MET A 625 -0.99 25.11 -3.12
C MET A 625 0.11 25.56 -2.14
N TRP A 626 0.35 24.79 -1.07
CA TRP A 626 1.45 25.04 -0.14
C TRP A 626 2.82 24.83 -0.80
N GLU A 627 3.01 23.76 -1.59
CA GLU A 627 4.24 23.55 -2.38
C GLU A 627 4.50 24.71 -3.36
N ILE A 628 3.45 25.26 -3.97
CA ILE A 628 3.54 26.39 -4.90
C ILE A 628 4.03 27.65 -4.17
N LEU A 629 3.41 28.02 -3.05
CA LEU A 629 3.85 29.18 -2.25
C LEU A 629 5.21 28.98 -1.57
N MET A 630 5.61 27.73 -1.29
CA MET A 630 6.92 27.38 -0.75
C MET A 630 7.95 27.06 -1.84
N TYR A 631 7.70 27.48 -3.09
CA TYR A 631 8.62 27.36 -4.22
C TYR A 631 9.19 25.94 -4.44
N GLY A 632 8.34 24.92 -4.31
CA GLY A 632 8.70 23.52 -4.55
C GLY A 632 9.45 22.81 -3.41
N ILE A 633 9.52 23.41 -2.21
CA ILE A 633 9.96 22.74 -0.98
C ILE A 633 9.01 21.56 -0.68
N LYS A 634 9.56 20.44 -0.22
CA LYS A 634 8.77 19.23 0.06
C LYS A 634 7.93 19.41 1.34
N PRO A 635 6.65 19.00 1.39
CA PRO A 635 5.86 18.99 2.61
C PRO A 635 6.52 18.08 3.66
N PHE A 636 6.40 18.45 4.94
CA PHE A 636 6.98 17.75 6.09
C PHE A 636 8.47 17.35 5.88
N GLN A 637 9.31 18.29 5.44
CA GLN A 637 10.76 18.08 5.34
C GLN A 637 11.36 17.67 6.70
N GLY A 638 12.37 16.79 6.70
CA GLY A 638 12.98 16.19 7.90
C GLY A 638 12.16 15.06 8.57
N VAL A 639 10.82 15.07 8.47
CA VAL A 639 9.93 14.07 9.10
C VAL A 639 10.00 12.71 8.36
N LYS A 640 9.96 11.57 9.05
CA LYS A 640 9.85 10.25 8.38
C LYS A 640 8.38 9.96 8.02
N ASN A 641 8.13 9.18 6.97
CA ASN A 641 6.75 8.96 6.49
C ASN A 641 5.81 8.40 7.58
N ASN A 642 6.31 7.54 8.47
CA ASN A 642 5.52 6.93 9.54
C ASN A 642 5.09 7.97 10.60
N ASP A 643 5.90 9.00 10.84
CA ASP A 643 5.60 10.03 11.86
C ASP A 643 4.55 11.05 11.37
N VAL A 644 4.36 11.17 10.04
CA VAL A 644 3.50 12.19 9.42
C VAL A 644 2.04 12.02 9.84
N ILE A 645 1.53 10.79 9.90
CA ILE A 645 0.13 10.56 10.29
C ILE A 645 -0.13 10.96 11.74
N GLY A 646 0.74 10.56 12.69
CA GLY A 646 0.60 10.91 14.10
C GLY A 646 0.63 12.43 14.34
N ARG A 647 1.47 13.16 13.60
CA ARG A 647 1.47 14.64 13.60
C ARG A 647 0.12 15.22 13.13
N ILE A 648 -0.40 14.72 12.02
CA ILE A 648 -1.68 15.19 11.44
C ILE A 648 -2.87 14.86 12.35
N GLU A 649 -2.86 13.70 13.01
CA GLU A 649 -3.86 13.27 14.01
C GLU A 649 -3.78 14.11 15.30
N ASN A 650 -2.57 14.49 15.74
CA ASN A 650 -2.34 15.47 16.81
C ASN A 650 -2.74 16.91 16.43
N GLY A 651 -3.21 17.14 15.20
CA GLY A 651 -3.67 18.45 14.73
C GLY A 651 -2.58 19.33 14.07
N GLU A 652 -1.34 18.85 13.96
CA GLU A 652 -0.30 19.60 13.22
C GLU A 652 -0.69 19.78 11.75
N ARG A 653 -0.35 20.95 11.18
CA ARG A 653 -0.55 21.29 9.77
C ARG A 653 0.70 22.00 9.24
N LEU A 654 0.85 22.01 7.92
CA LEU A 654 1.94 22.73 7.26
C LEU A 654 1.83 24.23 7.56
N ALA A 655 2.92 24.84 8.03
CA ALA A 655 2.94 26.22 8.49
C ALA A 655 2.66 27.23 7.36
N MET A 656 2.13 28.41 7.70
CA MET A 656 1.82 29.47 6.75
C MET A 656 3.08 29.90 5.96
N PRO A 657 3.06 29.85 4.61
CA PRO A 657 4.21 30.26 3.80
C PRO A 657 4.55 31.75 3.97
N PRO A 658 5.83 32.14 3.85
CA PRO A 658 6.24 33.54 3.86
C PRO A 658 5.46 34.34 2.80
N GLN A 659 5.03 35.56 3.17
CA GLN A 659 4.25 36.46 2.31
C GLN A 659 2.88 35.93 1.85
N CYS A 660 2.39 34.79 2.36
CA CYS A 660 1.05 34.28 2.05
C CYS A 660 -0.06 35.20 2.58
N PRO A 661 -1.07 35.57 1.76
CA PRO A 661 -2.28 36.23 2.25
C PRO A 661 -3.01 35.37 3.29
N PRO A 662 -3.51 35.94 4.40
CA PRO A 662 -4.27 35.18 5.41
C PRO A 662 -5.54 34.51 4.86
N THR A 663 -6.18 35.12 3.86
CA THR A 663 -7.34 34.56 3.14
C THR A 663 -6.98 33.27 2.40
N LEU A 664 -5.79 33.23 1.77
CA LEU A 664 -5.29 32.06 1.05
C LEU A 664 -4.85 30.93 1.99
N TYR A 665 -4.19 31.25 3.11
CA TYR A 665 -3.84 30.24 4.13
C TYR A 665 -5.09 29.71 4.86
N SER A 666 -6.11 30.55 5.07
CA SER A 666 -7.44 30.09 5.51
C SER A 666 -8.05 29.09 4.54
N LEU A 667 -7.88 29.30 3.22
CA LEU A 667 -8.34 28.35 2.20
C LEU A 667 -7.57 27.01 2.25
N MET A 668 -6.25 27.02 2.45
CA MET A 668 -5.45 25.80 2.63
C MET A 668 -5.86 25.02 3.89
N THR A 669 -6.05 25.72 5.01
CA THR A 669 -6.44 25.07 6.28
C THR A 669 -7.86 24.51 6.26
N LYS A 670 -8.79 25.09 5.49
CA LYS A 670 -10.07 24.43 5.12
C LYS A 670 -9.85 23.11 4.36
N CYS A 671 -8.96 23.09 3.38
CA CYS A 671 -8.61 21.86 2.63
C CYS A 671 -8.03 20.78 3.55
N TRP A 672 -7.31 21.17 4.60
CA TRP A 672 -6.74 20.26 5.60
C TRP A 672 -7.64 20.01 6.83
N SER A 673 -8.95 20.22 6.71
CA SER A 673 -9.90 19.66 7.68
C SER A 673 -9.66 18.16 7.78
N TYR A 674 -9.48 17.65 9.02
CA TYR A 674 -9.28 16.21 9.24
C TYR A 674 -10.49 15.43 8.74
N ASP A 675 -11.68 15.87 9.12
CA ASP A 675 -12.96 15.40 8.60
C ASP A 675 -13.10 15.76 7.10
N PRO A 676 -13.23 14.75 6.20
CA PRO A 676 -13.35 14.97 4.77
C PRO A 676 -14.63 15.72 4.36
N SER A 677 -15.73 15.56 5.12
CA SER A 677 -17.02 16.19 4.80
C SER A 677 -17.02 17.70 4.93
N LYS A 678 -16.09 18.24 5.73
CA LYS A 678 -15.92 19.68 5.98
C LYS A 678 -14.91 20.35 5.03
N ARG A 679 -14.33 19.61 4.08
CA ARG A 679 -13.42 20.16 3.06
C ARG A 679 -14.25 20.79 1.93
N PRO A 680 -13.89 21.99 1.44
CA PRO A 680 -14.63 22.68 0.37
C PRO A 680 -14.52 21.93 -0.96
N ARG A 681 -15.56 21.97 -1.79
CA ARG A 681 -15.53 21.36 -3.14
C ARG A 681 -14.69 22.19 -4.12
N PHE A 682 -14.20 21.58 -5.21
CA PHE A 682 -13.30 22.29 -6.14
C PHE A 682 -13.94 23.50 -6.81
N ASN A 683 -15.25 23.48 -7.07
CA ASN A 683 -15.97 24.66 -7.55
C ASN A 683 -16.02 25.82 -6.54
N GLU A 684 -16.03 25.55 -5.23
CA GLU A 684 -15.92 26.58 -4.19
C GLU A 684 -14.49 27.16 -4.14
N LEU A 685 -13.48 26.27 -4.14
CA LEU A 685 -12.06 26.62 -4.16
C LEU A 685 -11.70 27.51 -5.36
N LYS A 686 -12.13 27.12 -6.56
CA LYS A 686 -12.00 27.88 -7.80
C LYS A 686 -12.57 29.30 -7.68
N THR A 687 -13.71 29.44 -7.02
CA THR A 687 -14.37 30.74 -6.83
C THR A 687 -13.60 31.61 -5.83
N GLN A 688 -13.19 31.07 -4.68
CA GLN A 688 -12.41 31.81 -3.68
C GLN A 688 -11.02 32.19 -4.21
N LEU A 689 -10.34 31.30 -4.94
CA LEU A 689 -9.06 31.61 -5.60
C LEU A 689 -9.20 32.70 -6.68
N SER A 690 -10.32 32.72 -7.43
CA SER A 690 -10.58 33.78 -8.41
C SER A 690 -10.67 35.16 -7.77
N THR A 691 -11.33 35.27 -6.62
CA THR A 691 -11.45 36.53 -5.87
C THR A 691 -10.10 36.96 -5.31
N ILE A 692 -9.39 36.06 -4.61
CA ILE A 692 -8.06 36.32 -4.03
C ILE A 692 -7.06 36.74 -5.10
N LEU A 693 -7.13 36.16 -6.30
CA LEU A 693 -6.26 36.51 -7.44
C LEU A 693 -6.49 37.94 -7.93
N GLU A 694 -7.73 38.40 -8.04
CA GLU A 694 -7.99 39.78 -8.50
C GLU A 694 -7.73 40.82 -7.40
N GLU A 695 -8.01 40.49 -6.13
CA GLU A 695 -7.58 41.29 -4.98
C GLU A 695 -6.05 41.50 -4.97
N GLU A 696 -5.27 40.43 -5.16
CA GLU A 696 -3.81 40.51 -5.20
C GLU A 696 -3.31 41.27 -6.44
N LYS A 697 -3.93 41.10 -7.62
CA LYS A 697 -3.60 41.91 -8.81
C LYS A 697 -3.87 43.39 -8.59
N VAL A 698 -4.94 43.77 -7.90
CA VAL A 698 -5.23 45.17 -7.56
C VAL A 698 -4.20 45.71 -6.57
N GLN A 699 -3.85 44.94 -5.54
CA GLN A 699 -2.79 45.31 -4.58
C GLN A 699 -1.43 45.46 -5.27
N GLN A 700 -1.03 44.53 -6.14
CA GLN A 700 0.23 44.60 -6.89
C GLN A 700 0.28 45.81 -7.84
N LYS A 701 -0.82 46.14 -8.54
CA LYS A 701 -0.94 47.37 -9.34
C LYS A 701 -0.72 48.62 -8.46
N GLU A 702 -1.28 48.66 -7.24
CA GLU A 702 -1.09 49.79 -6.34
C GLU A 702 0.33 49.85 -5.75
N ARG A 703 0.94 48.73 -5.37
CA ARG A 703 2.34 48.66 -4.92
C ARG A 703 3.28 49.21 -6.01
N ASN A 704 3.10 48.76 -7.26
CA ASN A 704 3.86 49.27 -8.40
C ASN A 704 3.62 50.78 -8.64
N ARG A 705 2.39 51.27 -8.44
CA ARG A 705 2.06 52.71 -8.55
C ARG A 705 2.71 53.55 -7.44
N MET A 706 2.75 53.04 -6.20
CA MET A 706 3.42 53.70 -5.08
C MET A 706 4.93 53.74 -5.29
N GLU A 707 5.53 52.67 -5.80
CA GLU A 707 6.96 52.60 -6.07
C GLU A 707 7.37 53.50 -7.24
N MET A 708 6.60 53.53 -8.32
CA MET A 708 6.81 54.49 -9.42
C MET A 708 6.73 55.95 -8.93
N ARG A 709 5.81 56.27 -8.00
CA ARG A 709 5.74 57.60 -7.37
C ARG A 709 6.99 57.93 -6.55
N ARG A 710 7.54 56.98 -5.80
CA ARG A 710 8.80 57.17 -5.06
C ARG A 710 9.96 57.46 -6.00
N GLN A 711 10.13 56.66 -7.06
CA GLN A 711 11.21 56.82 -8.03
C GLN A 711 11.12 58.18 -8.75
N VAL A 712 9.91 58.62 -9.12
CA VAL A 712 9.69 59.98 -9.68
C VAL A 712 10.03 61.08 -8.66
N THR A 713 9.77 60.90 -7.36
CA THR A 713 10.15 61.90 -6.33
C THR A 713 11.67 62.00 -6.15
N VAL A 714 12.40 60.89 -6.18
CA VAL A 714 13.87 60.88 -6.05
C VAL A 714 14.56 61.50 -7.28
N SER A 715 13.94 61.44 -8.46
CA SER A 715 14.51 61.95 -9.72
C SER A 715 14.72 63.48 -9.81
N TRP A 716 14.27 64.27 -8.83
CA TRP A 716 14.43 65.74 -8.85
C TRP A 716 15.64 66.25 -8.05
N ASP A 717 16.22 65.44 -7.16
CA ASP A 717 17.29 65.85 -6.24
C ASP A 717 18.70 65.60 -6.84
N SER A 718 18.89 65.98 -8.11
CA SER A 718 20.13 65.71 -8.87
C SER A 718 20.41 66.73 -9.98
N GLY A 719 20.73 67.96 -9.57
CA GLY A 719 21.45 68.92 -10.42
C GLY A 719 20.58 69.90 -11.22
N GLY A 720 19.93 70.85 -10.52
CA GLY A 720 19.33 72.06 -11.09
C GLY A 720 19.62 73.27 -10.20
N SER A 721 19.77 74.47 -10.78
CA SER A 721 20.21 75.67 -10.07
C SER A 721 19.22 76.16 -9.00
N ASP A 722 19.77 76.64 -7.88
CA ASP A 722 19.04 77.24 -6.75
C ASP A 722 18.37 78.57 -7.12
N GLU A 723 17.14 78.51 -7.63
CA GLU A 723 16.25 79.66 -7.76
C GLU A 723 14.81 79.29 -7.34
N ALA A 724 14.36 79.85 -6.21
CA ALA A 724 13.06 79.55 -5.65
C ALA A 724 11.91 80.14 -6.48
N PRO A 725 10.83 79.38 -6.78
CA PRO A 725 9.75 79.85 -7.62
C PRO A 725 9.01 81.06 -7.00
N PRO A 726 8.68 82.10 -7.79
CA PRO A 726 8.09 83.33 -7.26
C PRO A 726 6.69 83.09 -6.69
N LYS A 727 6.43 83.66 -5.50
CA LYS A 727 5.12 83.56 -4.82
C LYS A 727 4.01 84.14 -5.72
N PRO A 728 2.91 83.40 -5.98
CA PRO A 728 1.78 83.94 -6.74
C PRO A 728 1.16 85.12 -5.99
N SER A 729 1.06 86.26 -6.68
CA SER A 729 0.54 87.51 -6.12
C SER A 729 -0.98 87.42 -5.94
N ARG A 730 -1.47 87.83 -4.75
CA ARG A 730 -2.88 87.76 -4.36
C ARG A 730 -3.69 88.92 -4.98
N PRO A 731 -4.67 88.67 -5.87
CA PRO A 731 -5.64 89.69 -6.28
C PRO A 731 -6.49 90.11 -5.08
N GLY A 732 -6.86 91.40 -4.99
CA GLY A 732 -7.50 91.96 -3.80
C GLY A 732 -8.90 92.54 -4.06
N TYR A 733 -9.66 92.67 -2.95
CA TYR A 733 -10.91 93.40 -2.80
C TYR A 733 -12.17 92.87 -3.55
N PRO A 734 -13.40 93.27 -3.14
CA PRO A 734 -13.77 94.02 -1.94
C PRO A 734 -14.75 93.27 -1.00
N SER A 735 -14.89 93.77 0.23
CA SER A 735 -16.08 93.52 1.06
C SER A 735 -17.11 94.64 0.87
N PRO A 736 -18.41 94.31 0.83
CA PRO A 736 -19.44 95.19 1.38
C PRO A 736 -20.31 94.51 2.46
N ARG A 737 -21.01 95.34 3.24
CA ARG A 737 -22.05 94.95 4.22
C ARG A 737 -23.43 94.82 3.54
N SER A 738 -24.46 94.60 4.36
CA SER A 738 -25.92 94.78 4.11
C SER A 738 -26.63 93.69 3.29
N SER A 739 -27.88 93.31 3.60
CA SER A 739 -28.72 93.64 4.77
C SER A 739 -29.89 92.66 4.99
N GLU A 740 -30.34 92.62 6.25
CA GLU A 740 -31.67 92.31 6.78
C GLU A 740 -32.77 91.68 5.90
N GLY A 741 -33.29 90.53 6.38
CA GLY A 741 -34.70 90.43 6.75
C GLY A 741 -35.69 89.75 5.79
N PHE A 742 -36.22 88.59 6.21
CA PHE A 742 -37.63 88.44 6.65
C PHE A 742 -37.87 87.05 7.31
N TYR A 743 -38.80 86.98 8.26
CA TYR A 743 -39.37 85.77 8.90
C TYR A 743 -40.78 85.49 8.27
N PRO A 744 -41.50 84.35 8.50
CA PRO A 744 -41.45 83.50 9.69
C PRO A 744 -41.64 81.95 9.56
N SER A 745 -40.95 81.21 10.45
CA SER A 745 -41.47 80.04 11.22
C SER A 745 -41.85 78.70 10.51
N PRO A 746 -42.02 77.58 11.24
CA PRO A 746 -41.15 77.01 12.29
C PRO A 746 -40.98 75.45 12.25
N GLN A 747 -40.00 74.90 12.99
CA GLN A 747 -40.05 73.64 13.83
C GLN A 747 -38.70 72.86 13.93
N HIS A 748 -37.98 73.08 15.05
CA HIS A 748 -37.44 72.12 16.07
C HIS A 748 -37.05 70.64 15.73
N PRO A 749 -36.19 69.98 16.57
CA PRO A 749 -35.12 70.51 17.46
C PRO A 749 -33.82 69.65 17.65
N GLY A 750 -32.68 70.31 17.95
CA GLY A 750 -31.60 69.78 18.82
C GLY A 750 -30.69 68.65 18.30
N HIS A 751 -29.64 68.19 19.01
CA HIS A 751 -28.82 68.69 20.13
C HIS A 751 -27.66 67.66 20.36
N TYR A 752 -26.43 67.96 20.83
CA TYR A 752 -25.64 69.20 20.98
C TYR A 752 -24.12 68.84 21.16
N GLN A 753 -23.22 69.79 21.44
CA GLN A 753 -21.77 69.57 21.63
C GLN A 753 -21.26 69.62 23.09
N MET A 754 -20.33 68.70 23.40
CA MET A 754 -19.00 68.84 24.06
C MET A 754 -18.70 69.91 25.16
N ALA A 755 -17.88 69.47 26.14
CA ALA A 755 -16.94 70.21 27.03
C ALA A 755 -17.40 70.73 28.41
N GLY A 756 -16.58 70.46 29.46
CA GLY A 756 -16.69 71.06 30.82
C GLY A 756 -16.05 70.25 31.97
N TYR A 757 -14.93 70.74 32.54
CA TYR A 757 -14.26 70.27 33.78
C TYR A 757 -14.94 70.84 35.06
N PRO A 758 -14.52 70.55 36.33
CA PRO A 758 -14.16 69.26 36.98
C PRO A 758 -14.71 69.13 38.45
N GLY A 759 -14.50 68.01 39.17
CA GLY A 759 -14.61 67.95 40.65
C GLY A 759 -14.88 66.56 41.27
N PRO A 760 -14.53 66.26 42.55
CA PRO A 760 -14.40 64.86 43.02
C PRO A 760 -15.10 64.44 44.35
N HIS A 761 -15.42 63.13 44.48
CA HIS A 761 -15.82 62.34 45.69
C HIS A 761 -17.11 62.79 46.44
N THR A 762 -17.98 61.98 47.10
CA THR A 762 -17.90 60.71 47.87
C THR A 762 -19.26 59.94 47.99
N LEU A 763 -19.24 58.60 48.20
CA LEU A 763 -19.98 57.66 49.12
C LEU A 763 -21.27 58.07 49.94
N PRO A 764 -22.06 57.16 50.62
CA PRO A 764 -22.25 55.67 50.59
C PRO A 764 -23.70 55.08 50.89
N SER A 765 -23.80 53.73 51.09
CA SER A 765 -24.70 52.93 52.01
C SER A 765 -26.12 52.45 51.58
N VAL A 766 -26.58 51.16 51.63
CA VAL A 766 -26.77 50.02 52.63
C VAL A 766 -27.82 50.23 53.77
N PRO A 767 -28.40 49.19 54.46
CA PRO A 767 -28.21 47.70 54.52
C PRO A 767 -29.50 46.88 54.12
N SER A 768 -29.93 45.66 54.56
CA SER A 768 -29.64 44.56 55.56
C SER A 768 -30.53 43.30 55.20
N ALA A 769 -30.60 42.11 55.84
CA ALA A 769 -29.69 41.14 56.51
C ALA A 769 -30.46 39.86 57.03
N LEU A 770 -29.77 38.77 57.43
CA LEU A 770 -30.22 37.50 58.14
C LEU A 770 -31.06 36.44 57.35
N TYR A 771 -31.05 35.10 57.62
CA TYR A 771 -30.08 34.04 58.06
C TYR A 771 -30.87 32.66 58.18
N PRO A 772 -30.31 31.47 58.55
CA PRO A 772 -29.59 30.40 57.78
C PRO A 772 -30.38 29.03 57.66
N PRO A 773 -29.78 27.80 57.76
CA PRO A 773 -29.10 26.93 56.75
C PRO A 773 -29.84 25.54 56.57
N PRO A 774 -29.29 24.41 56.00
CA PRO A 774 -27.93 24.13 55.47
C PRO A 774 -27.79 23.30 54.15
N ALA A 775 -26.52 23.14 53.70
CA ALA A 775 -25.96 22.07 52.84
C ALA A 775 -26.47 21.94 51.37
N THR A 776 -25.65 21.94 50.31
CA THR A 776 -24.28 21.40 50.16
C THR A 776 -23.48 22.09 49.03
N MET A 777 -22.14 22.12 49.18
CA MET A 777 -21.06 22.22 48.17
C MET A 777 -21.30 22.95 46.83
N MET A 778 -20.62 24.09 46.67
CA MET A 778 -20.23 24.67 45.37
C MET A 778 -18.76 24.34 45.06
N ASP A 779 -18.43 24.19 43.77
CA ASP A 779 -17.07 24.47 43.28
C ASP A 779 -16.81 25.99 43.31
N THR A 780 -15.55 26.41 43.53
CA THR A 780 -15.16 27.82 43.40
C THR A 780 -13.73 27.94 42.90
N HIS A 781 -13.50 28.95 42.05
CA HIS A 781 -12.22 29.27 41.42
C HIS A 781 -11.04 29.40 42.40
N HIS A 782 -9.82 29.25 41.88
CA HIS A 782 -8.80 30.27 42.09
C HIS A 782 -7.86 30.39 40.87
N ALA A 783 -7.03 31.44 40.86
CA ALA A 783 -6.34 31.97 39.68
C ALA A 783 -4.82 32.20 39.96
N HIS A 784 -4.23 33.21 39.30
CA HIS A 784 -2.82 33.65 39.34
C HIS A 784 -1.89 32.87 38.37
N THR A 785 -0.96 33.50 37.62
CA THR A 785 -0.62 34.94 37.51
C THR A 785 0.02 35.28 36.15
N HIS A 786 -0.22 36.49 35.63
CA HIS A 786 0.60 37.12 34.59
C HIS A 786 1.37 38.32 35.17
N PRO A 787 2.66 38.51 34.85
CA PRO A 787 3.30 39.81 34.90
C PRO A 787 2.92 40.62 33.65
N ARG A 788 2.41 41.85 33.83
CA ARG A 788 2.36 42.86 32.78
C ARG A 788 3.63 43.72 32.87
N HIS A 789 4.24 44.03 31.73
CA HIS A 789 4.92 45.31 31.55
C HIS A 789 4.18 46.13 30.49
N HIS A 790 4.03 47.43 30.76
CA HIS A 790 3.22 48.34 29.97
C HIS A 790 4.10 49.14 29.00
N VAL A 791 3.58 49.41 27.81
CA VAL A 791 4.22 50.28 26.82
C VAL A 791 4.29 51.71 27.36
N HIS A 792 5.42 52.39 27.13
CA HIS A 792 5.50 53.85 27.11
C HIS A 792 6.01 54.30 25.75
N SER A 793 5.47 55.42 25.28
CA SER A 793 5.72 55.97 23.95
C SER A 793 6.64 57.18 24.04
N HIS A 794 7.81 57.09 23.42
CA HIS A 794 8.61 58.25 23.03
C HIS A 794 9.07 58.10 21.58
N SER A 795 9.27 59.24 20.91
CA SER A 795 9.54 59.35 19.48
C SER A 795 10.88 60.04 19.23
N HIS A 796 11.46 59.82 18.03
CA HIS A 796 12.71 60.39 17.54
C HIS A 796 13.98 60.07 18.36
N ASP A 797 14.61 58.93 18.09
CA ASP A 797 15.74 58.87 17.13
C ASP A 797 15.89 57.41 16.61
N GLY A 798 16.73 57.12 15.61
CA GLY A 798 17.00 55.71 15.22
C GLY A 798 17.38 55.37 13.77
N ALA A 799 17.88 56.31 12.96
CA ALA A 799 18.30 55.99 11.58
C ALA A 799 19.55 55.07 11.51
N VAL A 800 20.31 54.95 12.59
CA VAL A 800 21.55 54.14 12.69
C VAL A 800 21.26 52.71 13.15
N ASP A 801 20.21 52.51 13.93
CA ASP A 801 19.90 51.26 14.66
C ASP A 801 19.44 50.13 13.72
N LEU A 802 18.81 50.48 12.59
CA LEU A 802 18.33 49.49 11.62
C LEU A 802 19.47 48.79 10.85
N GLN A 803 20.57 49.51 10.56
CA GLN A 803 21.77 48.92 9.95
C GLN A 803 22.40 47.90 10.91
N GLN A 804 22.52 48.28 12.19
CA GLN A 804 23.12 47.47 13.24
C GLN A 804 22.26 46.22 13.55
N CYS A 805 20.93 46.36 13.51
CA CYS A 805 19.99 45.24 13.63
C CYS A 805 20.10 44.24 12.46
N VAL A 806 20.31 44.72 11.22
CA VAL A 806 20.53 43.85 10.05
C VAL A 806 21.89 43.15 10.13
N GLU A 807 22.96 43.84 10.52
CA GLU A 807 24.26 43.20 10.77
C GLU A 807 24.17 42.15 11.88
N GLN A 808 23.42 42.43 12.96
CA GLN A 808 23.22 41.49 14.06
C GLN A 808 22.35 40.28 13.64
N GLN A 809 21.39 40.44 12.73
CA GLN A 809 20.70 39.31 12.10
C GLN A 809 21.56 38.53 11.09
N CYS A 810 22.46 39.19 10.36
CA CYS A 810 23.43 38.50 9.50
C CYS A 810 24.43 37.70 10.34
N LEU A 811 24.94 38.24 11.44
CA LEU A 811 25.81 37.53 12.38
C LEU A 811 25.10 36.35 13.05
N LEU A 812 23.83 36.49 13.44
CA LEU A 812 23.03 35.36 13.94
C LEU A 812 22.75 34.31 12.85
N MET A 813 22.63 34.71 11.58
CA MET A 813 22.50 33.78 10.45
C MET A 813 23.82 33.06 10.16
N GLU A 814 24.97 33.75 10.22
CA GLU A 814 26.30 33.15 10.09
C GLU A 814 26.66 32.27 11.29
N GLU A 815 26.23 32.63 12.50
CA GLU A 815 26.34 31.77 13.69
C GLU A 815 25.46 30.52 13.54
N GLN A 816 24.23 30.64 13.04
CA GLN A 816 23.40 29.47 12.71
C GLN A 816 23.96 28.63 11.55
N LEU A 817 24.64 29.25 10.57
CA LEU A 817 25.32 28.54 9.47
C LEU A 817 26.58 27.84 9.96
N MET A 818 27.38 28.45 10.82
CA MET A 818 28.52 27.80 11.48
C MET A 818 28.06 26.69 12.43
N ILE A 819 26.95 26.87 13.16
CA ILE A 819 26.37 25.79 13.98
C ILE A 819 25.85 24.66 13.09
N GLN A 820 25.18 24.95 11.96
CA GLN A 820 24.76 23.90 11.01
C GLN A 820 25.94 23.22 10.33
N GLN A 821 27.02 23.94 10.02
CA GLN A 821 28.22 23.39 9.40
C GLN A 821 29.04 22.58 10.40
N GLN A 822 29.16 23.05 11.65
CA GLN A 822 29.77 22.30 12.74
C GLN A 822 28.94 21.06 13.11
N GLN A 823 27.60 21.14 13.10
CA GLN A 823 26.72 19.98 13.26
C GLN A 823 26.80 19.04 12.06
N MET A 824 26.96 19.54 10.83
CA MET A 824 27.21 18.71 9.65
C MET A 824 28.57 18.02 9.72
N GLU A 825 29.60 18.68 10.24
CA GLU A 825 30.90 18.07 10.51
C GLU A 825 30.90 17.15 11.73
N GLU A 826 30.06 17.39 12.74
CA GLU A 826 29.86 16.47 13.87
C GLU A 826 29.05 15.25 13.44
N ASP A 827 27.99 15.40 12.65
CA ASP A 827 27.26 14.30 12.00
C ASP A 827 28.16 13.56 11.00
N GLN A 828 29.01 14.25 10.22
CA GLN A 828 29.95 13.57 9.32
C GLN A 828 31.07 12.87 10.09
N ARG A 829 31.65 13.48 11.14
CA ARG A 829 32.62 12.81 12.00
C ARG A 829 31.99 11.64 12.76
N TRP A 830 30.72 11.76 13.16
CA TRP A 830 29.94 10.70 13.78
C TRP A 830 29.64 9.57 12.78
N LEU A 831 29.27 9.89 11.54
CA LEU A 831 29.10 8.89 10.46
C LEU A 831 30.42 8.25 10.06
N GLU A 832 31.53 8.99 9.97
CA GLU A 832 32.87 8.42 9.73
C GLU A 832 33.37 7.61 10.94
N GLN A 833 32.93 7.95 12.15
CA GLN A 833 33.26 7.20 13.37
C GLN A 833 32.37 5.94 13.50
N GLU A 834 31.10 5.99 13.11
CA GLU A 834 30.20 4.85 13.03
C GLU A 834 30.59 3.92 11.88
N GLU A 835 31.00 4.46 10.72
CA GLU A 835 31.61 3.71 9.63
C GLU A 835 32.95 3.09 10.07
N ARG A 836 33.83 3.82 10.77
CA ARG A 836 35.04 3.24 11.38
C ARG A 836 34.73 2.20 12.44
N LEU A 837 33.65 2.33 13.21
CA LEU A 837 33.25 1.34 14.21
C LEU A 837 32.69 0.07 13.54
N LEU A 838 31.87 0.21 12.49
CA LEU A 838 31.40 -0.89 11.64
C LEU A 838 32.57 -1.61 10.96
N VAL A 839 33.50 -0.86 10.35
CA VAL A 839 34.74 -1.37 9.75
C VAL A 839 35.60 -2.07 10.80
N THR A 840 35.81 -1.47 11.97
CA THR A 840 36.61 -2.10 13.06
C THR A 840 35.93 -3.35 13.61
N HIS A 841 34.60 -3.40 13.65
CA HIS A 841 33.85 -4.61 14.01
C HIS A 841 33.98 -5.74 12.97
N MET A 842 34.37 -5.43 11.73
CA MET A 842 34.67 -6.43 10.69
C MET A 842 36.17 -6.79 10.61
N PHE A 843 37.07 -5.95 11.12
CA PHE A 843 38.53 -6.16 11.04
C PHE A 843 39.17 -6.58 12.38
N TYR A 844 38.93 -7.82 12.80
CA TYR A 844 39.83 -8.51 13.73
C TYR A 844 39.95 -10.02 13.43
N VAL A 845 41.05 -10.40 12.77
CA VAL A 845 41.49 -11.79 12.63
C VAL A 845 42.96 -11.86 13.07
N PRO A 846 43.32 -12.62 14.12
CA PRO A 846 44.72 -12.75 14.53
C PRO A 846 45.56 -13.46 13.47
N SER A 847 46.77 -12.96 13.23
CA SER A 847 47.77 -13.70 12.43
C SER A 847 48.35 -14.86 13.27
N PRO A 848 48.56 -16.07 12.71
CA PRO A 848 49.14 -17.18 13.46
C PRO A 848 50.62 -16.92 13.75
N ALA A 849 51.00 -16.84 15.03
CA ALA A 849 52.40 -16.81 15.43
C ALA A 849 53.01 -18.22 15.36
N GLU A 850 54.23 -18.32 14.81
CA GLU A 850 54.95 -19.59 14.70
C GLU A 850 55.33 -20.19 16.07
N HIS A 851 55.53 -21.50 16.12
CA HIS A 851 55.90 -22.20 17.35
C HIS A 851 57.34 -21.86 17.79
N ALA A 852 57.47 -21.31 19.00
CA ALA A 852 58.74 -21.18 19.73
C ALA A 852 58.60 -21.58 21.21
N ALA A 853 59.69 -22.03 21.82
CA ALA A 853 59.71 -22.80 23.07
C ALA A 853 59.67 -21.94 24.37
N PRO A 854 59.40 -22.52 25.57
CA PRO A 854 59.02 -21.78 26.77
C PRO A 854 60.17 -21.00 27.47
N PRO A 855 59.86 -20.07 28.40
CA PRO A 855 60.58 -18.80 28.51
C PRO A 855 61.76 -18.76 29.48
N LYS A 856 62.64 -17.76 29.29
CA LYS A 856 63.55 -17.22 30.32
C LYS A 856 63.47 -15.69 30.37
N LYS A 857 63.74 -15.14 31.56
CA LYS A 857 63.40 -13.76 31.98
C LYS A 857 64.28 -12.67 31.32
N PRO A 858 63.75 -11.47 31.03
CA PRO A 858 64.55 -10.28 30.75
C PRO A 858 64.94 -9.50 32.03
N PRO A 859 66.12 -8.85 32.08
CA PRO A 859 66.45 -7.77 33.02
C PRO A 859 66.09 -6.38 32.44
N ARG A 860 66.39 -5.31 33.20
CA ARG A 860 65.98 -3.91 32.97
C ARG A 860 66.88 -3.11 31.98
N PRO A 861 66.44 -1.93 31.49
CA PRO A 861 66.96 -1.30 30.27
C PRO A 861 68.10 -0.28 30.47
N GLY A 862 68.73 0.15 29.36
CA GLY A 862 69.71 1.24 29.32
C GLY A 862 69.84 1.94 27.95
N ALA A 863 69.42 3.21 27.91
CA ALA A 863 69.98 4.39 27.22
C ALA A 863 70.43 4.39 25.71
N GLN A 864 69.93 5.41 24.99
CA GLN A 864 70.66 6.35 24.09
C GLN A 864 71.25 5.85 22.75
N SER A 865 71.20 6.54 21.59
CA SER A 865 70.73 7.88 21.18
C SER A 865 71.19 8.20 19.73
N GLN A 866 70.43 9.01 18.97
CA GLN A 866 70.91 9.92 17.88
C GLN A 866 71.52 9.30 16.60
N MET A 867 71.52 9.93 15.39
CA MET A 867 71.00 11.23 14.87
C MET A 867 70.15 10.98 13.59
N GLY A 868 69.34 11.91 13.06
CA GLY A 868 68.87 13.21 13.58
C GLY A 868 68.58 14.25 12.49
N LEU A 869 67.60 15.16 12.76
CA LEU A 869 67.27 16.43 12.05
C LEU A 869 66.75 16.28 10.58
N ALA A 870 65.88 17.13 10.02
CA ALA A 870 65.11 18.33 10.42
C ALA A 870 64.10 18.62 9.25
N CYS A 871 63.07 19.49 9.22
CA CYS A 871 62.27 20.37 10.11
C CYS A 871 61.09 20.90 9.21
N LEU A 872 59.92 21.44 9.59
CA LEU A 872 59.18 21.84 10.82
C LEU A 872 57.66 21.71 10.47
N SER A 873 56.76 21.25 11.34
CA SER A 873 55.76 22.01 12.15
C SER A 873 55.06 23.22 11.46
N THR A 874 53.77 23.52 11.66
CA THR A 874 52.90 23.42 12.87
C THR A 874 51.42 23.12 12.49
N GLY A 875 50.50 22.70 13.37
CA GLY A 875 50.57 22.30 14.79
C GLY A 875 49.21 22.41 15.52
N ASP A 876 48.85 21.38 16.31
CA ASP A 876 48.22 21.39 17.66
C ASP A 876 46.94 22.22 18.00
N SER A 877 46.03 21.81 18.92
CA SER A 877 45.75 20.51 19.60
C SER A 877 44.46 20.60 20.47
N TYR A 878 44.32 19.71 21.47
CA TYR A 878 43.26 19.52 22.49
C TYR A 878 42.05 18.65 22.08
N ASN A 879 41.49 17.78 22.94
CA ASN A 879 41.65 17.68 24.41
C ASN A 879 41.73 16.22 24.95
N ASP A 880 42.06 16.06 26.25
CA ASP A 880 42.40 14.79 26.93
C ASP A 880 41.20 14.08 27.63
N GLY A 881 41.30 12.78 27.93
CA GLY A 881 40.21 12.01 28.55
C GLY A 881 40.45 10.53 28.92
N VAL A 882 40.83 10.30 30.19
CA VAL A 882 40.59 9.08 31.03
C VAL A 882 41.08 7.70 30.51
N LYS A 883 42.00 7.08 31.29
CA LYS A 883 42.32 5.65 31.20
C LYS A 883 41.32 4.77 31.97
N LEU A 884 40.85 3.71 31.32
CA LEU A 884 40.48 2.44 31.98
C LEU A 884 41.45 1.34 31.54
N GLN A 885 41.67 0.33 32.39
CA GLN A 885 42.50 -0.82 32.04
C GLN A 885 41.73 -1.75 31.09
N PRO A 886 42.40 -2.41 30.12
CA PRO A 886 41.76 -3.47 29.36
C PRO A 886 41.53 -4.67 30.29
N GLN A 887 40.27 -4.91 30.65
CA GLN A 887 39.88 -6.26 31.05
C GLN A 887 39.93 -7.16 29.80
N GLU A 888 40.53 -8.34 29.93
CA GLU A 888 40.46 -9.38 28.90
C GLU A 888 39.02 -9.91 28.81
N ILE A 889 38.20 -9.26 27.99
CA ILE A 889 36.91 -9.78 27.54
C ILE A 889 37.12 -10.33 26.14
N SER A 890 37.60 -11.57 26.06
CA SER A 890 37.66 -12.31 24.80
C SER A 890 36.24 -12.45 24.24
N PRO A 891 35.96 -12.01 23.00
CA PRO A 891 34.69 -12.33 22.36
C PRO A 891 34.60 -13.86 22.24
N PRO A 892 33.49 -14.50 22.64
CA PRO A 892 33.33 -15.93 22.44
C PRO A 892 33.27 -16.22 20.93
N PRO A 893 33.93 -17.28 20.44
CA PRO A 893 33.87 -17.60 19.01
C PRO A 893 32.45 -17.98 18.61
N THR A 894 32.09 -17.74 17.34
CA THR A 894 30.95 -18.39 16.69
C THR A 894 31.24 -19.89 16.53
N ALA A 895 31.05 -20.58 17.65
CA ALA A 895 31.38 -21.96 17.97
C ALA A 895 32.86 -22.35 17.99
N ASN A 896 33.20 -23.26 18.92
CA ASN A 896 34.50 -23.91 19.03
C ASN A 896 34.63 -25.03 17.99
N LEU A 897 34.83 -24.66 16.73
CA LEU A 897 35.20 -25.55 15.63
C LEU A 897 36.66 -25.34 15.27
N ASP A 898 37.41 -26.42 15.04
CA ASP A 898 38.77 -26.32 14.48
C ASP A 898 38.67 -25.88 13.02
N ARG A 899 39.34 -24.76 12.69
CA ARG A 899 39.37 -24.18 11.33
C ARG A 899 40.60 -24.57 10.53
N SER A 900 41.55 -25.29 11.13
CA SER A 900 42.89 -25.53 10.58
C SER A 900 42.93 -26.33 9.26
N ASN A 901 41.81 -26.91 8.83
CA ASN A 901 41.63 -27.58 7.53
C ASN A 901 40.22 -27.33 6.93
N ASP A 902 39.51 -26.28 7.35
CA ASP A 902 38.13 -26.02 6.90
C ASP A 902 38.09 -25.30 5.55
N LYS A 903 38.14 -26.07 4.46
CA LYS A 903 38.08 -25.54 3.08
C LYS A 903 36.90 -24.59 2.83
N VAL A 904 35.76 -24.75 3.52
CA VAL A 904 34.60 -23.84 3.34
C VAL A 904 34.93 -22.48 3.95
N TYR A 905 35.43 -22.46 5.19
CA TYR A 905 35.92 -21.25 5.85
C TYR A 905 37.04 -20.56 5.05
N GLU A 906 37.99 -21.32 4.50
CA GLU A 906 39.07 -20.79 3.66
C GLU A 906 38.52 -20.10 2.40
N ASN A 907 37.57 -20.71 1.69
CA ASN A 907 37.00 -20.15 0.47
C ASN A 907 36.05 -18.97 0.72
N VAL A 908 35.28 -18.97 1.82
CA VAL A 908 34.52 -17.78 2.26
C VAL A 908 35.48 -16.64 2.57
N THR A 909 36.58 -16.93 3.29
CA THR A 909 37.63 -15.94 3.57
C THR A 909 38.30 -15.45 2.28
N GLY A 910 38.47 -16.30 1.27
CA GLY A 910 38.96 -15.95 -0.06
C GLY A 910 38.03 -15.01 -0.82
N LEU A 911 36.72 -15.28 -0.80
CA LEU A 911 35.70 -14.41 -1.41
C LEU A 911 35.61 -13.06 -0.72
N VAL A 912 35.62 -13.02 0.62
CA VAL A 912 35.67 -11.77 1.40
C VAL A 912 36.94 -10.97 1.07
N LYS A 913 38.11 -11.63 0.95
CA LYS A 913 39.36 -10.97 0.50
C LYS A 913 39.26 -10.40 -0.90
N ALA A 914 38.66 -11.11 -1.86
CA ALA A 914 38.48 -10.61 -3.23
C ALA A 914 37.56 -9.36 -3.27
N VAL A 915 36.52 -9.33 -2.44
CA VAL A 915 35.63 -8.16 -2.29
C VAL A 915 36.36 -6.97 -1.63
N ILE A 916 37.22 -7.22 -0.63
CA ILE A 916 38.07 -6.18 0.00
C ILE A 916 39.13 -5.66 -0.98
N GLU A 917 39.73 -6.52 -1.81
CA GLU A 917 40.68 -6.07 -2.83
C GLU A 917 39.97 -5.20 -3.87
N MET A 918 38.80 -5.63 -4.37
CA MET A 918 37.95 -4.82 -5.25
C MET A 918 37.62 -3.48 -4.60
N SER A 919 37.23 -3.43 -3.32
CA SER A 919 36.86 -2.17 -2.68
C SER A 919 38.03 -1.22 -2.45
N SER A 920 39.25 -1.75 -2.30
CA SER A 920 40.48 -0.95 -2.28
C SER A 920 40.86 -0.38 -3.67
N ARG A 921 40.64 -1.16 -4.74
CA ARG A 921 41.07 -0.82 -6.11
C ARG A 921 40.04 0.02 -6.87
N ILE A 922 38.75 -0.14 -6.62
CA ILE A 922 37.67 0.50 -7.39
C ILE A 922 37.76 2.03 -7.42
N GLN A 923 38.26 2.67 -6.36
CA GLN A 923 38.33 4.14 -6.28
C GLN A 923 39.29 4.74 -7.32
N PRO A 924 40.60 4.39 -7.35
CA PRO A 924 41.52 4.87 -8.39
C PRO A 924 41.31 4.22 -9.76
N ALA A 925 40.68 3.04 -9.85
CA ALA A 925 40.64 2.26 -11.09
C ALA A 925 39.80 2.87 -12.23
N PRO A 926 40.22 2.65 -13.50
CA PRO A 926 39.45 2.97 -14.70
C PRO A 926 38.49 1.81 -15.09
N PRO A 927 37.53 2.04 -16.00
CA PRO A 927 36.46 1.07 -16.35
C PRO A 927 36.93 -0.29 -16.83
N GLU A 928 38.10 -0.35 -17.45
CA GLU A 928 38.69 -1.56 -18.02
C GLU A 928 39.09 -2.56 -16.93
N GLU A 929 39.40 -2.08 -15.72
CA GLU A 929 39.73 -2.92 -14.55
C GLU A 929 38.51 -3.45 -13.79
N TYR A 930 37.31 -2.88 -13.97
CA TYR A 930 36.11 -3.34 -13.23
C TYR A 930 35.76 -4.80 -13.57
N VAL A 931 35.92 -5.19 -14.84
CA VAL A 931 35.63 -6.55 -15.33
C VAL A 931 36.59 -7.60 -14.72
N PRO A 932 37.93 -7.37 -14.70
CA PRO A 932 38.85 -8.15 -13.87
C PRO A 932 38.39 -8.31 -12.41
N MET A 933 38.12 -7.22 -11.69
CA MET A 933 37.77 -7.32 -10.25
C MET A 933 36.51 -8.17 -9.99
N VAL A 934 35.43 -7.95 -10.77
CA VAL A 934 34.18 -8.71 -10.62
C VAL A 934 34.35 -10.17 -11.08
N LYS A 935 35.24 -10.44 -12.04
CA LYS A 935 35.62 -11.79 -12.44
C LYS A 935 36.40 -12.52 -11.33
N ASP A 936 37.28 -11.83 -10.62
CA ASP A 936 38.07 -12.42 -9.52
C ASP A 936 37.16 -12.75 -8.32
N VAL A 937 36.22 -11.87 -7.98
CA VAL A 937 35.12 -12.14 -7.01
C VAL A 937 34.27 -13.34 -7.46
N GLY A 938 33.88 -13.40 -8.74
CA GLY A 938 33.10 -14.52 -9.30
C GLY A 938 33.87 -15.85 -9.34
N LEU A 939 35.21 -15.81 -9.45
CA LEU A 939 36.07 -17.00 -9.38
C LEU A 939 36.18 -17.52 -7.94
N ALA A 940 36.34 -16.62 -6.97
CA ALA A 940 36.31 -16.98 -5.55
C ALA A 940 34.95 -17.59 -5.15
N LEU A 941 33.83 -16.99 -5.59
CA LEU A 941 32.49 -17.56 -5.35
C LEU A 941 32.34 -18.95 -5.99
N ARG A 942 32.79 -19.15 -7.24
CA ARG A 942 32.73 -20.47 -7.88
C ARG A 942 33.50 -21.53 -7.10
N THR A 943 34.65 -21.17 -6.54
CA THR A 943 35.50 -22.08 -5.75
C THR A 943 34.85 -22.41 -4.40
N LEU A 944 34.20 -21.42 -3.77
CA LEU A 944 33.35 -21.63 -2.60
C LEU A 944 32.19 -22.59 -2.89
N LEU A 945 31.39 -22.31 -3.92
CA LEU A 945 30.21 -23.12 -4.26
C LEU A 945 30.58 -24.59 -4.52
N ALA A 946 31.62 -24.85 -5.33
CA ALA A 946 32.11 -26.21 -5.58
C ALA A 946 32.60 -26.92 -4.30
N THR A 947 33.24 -26.18 -3.38
CA THR A 947 33.67 -26.73 -2.08
C THR A 947 32.48 -27.03 -1.16
N VAL A 948 31.41 -26.24 -1.25
CA VAL A 948 30.14 -26.51 -0.55
C VAL A 948 29.46 -27.74 -1.15
N ASP A 949 29.47 -27.91 -2.47
CA ASP A 949 28.95 -29.11 -3.14
C ASP A 949 29.74 -30.39 -2.77
N GLU A 950 31.08 -30.31 -2.62
CA GLU A 950 31.91 -31.40 -2.05
C GLU A 950 31.56 -31.73 -0.58
N THR A 951 31.10 -30.72 0.17
CA THR A 951 30.79 -30.83 1.61
C THR A 951 29.35 -31.28 1.86
N LEU A 952 28.41 -30.94 0.97
CA LEU A 952 26.97 -31.15 1.13
C LEU A 952 26.59 -32.61 1.47
N PRO A 953 27.12 -33.66 0.80
CA PRO A 953 26.78 -35.05 1.12
C PRO A 953 27.24 -35.52 2.52
N GLN A 954 28.12 -34.76 3.16
CA GLN A 954 28.66 -35.05 4.49
C GLN A 954 27.80 -34.42 5.61
N LEU A 955 26.88 -33.51 5.26
CA LEU A 955 25.97 -32.83 6.18
C LEU A 955 24.59 -33.54 6.21
N PRO A 956 23.77 -33.37 7.25
CA PRO A 956 22.45 -34.00 7.35
C PRO A 956 21.50 -33.44 6.29
N ALA A 957 20.73 -34.32 5.64
CA ALA A 957 19.81 -33.98 4.55
C ALA A 957 18.77 -32.90 4.91
N SER A 958 18.42 -32.77 6.19
CA SER A 958 17.54 -31.70 6.70
C SER A 958 18.11 -30.29 6.51
N THR A 959 19.42 -30.14 6.31
CA THR A 959 20.09 -28.85 6.07
C THR A 959 20.44 -28.59 4.60
N HIS A 960 20.31 -29.59 3.72
CA HIS A 960 20.67 -29.45 2.30
C HIS A 960 19.85 -28.36 1.60
N ARG A 961 18.54 -28.33 1.85
CA ARG A 961 17.62 -27.33 1.27
C ARG A 961 17.95 -25.90 1.70
N GLU A 962 18.46 -25.71 2.92
CA GLU A 962 18.85 -24.39 3.45
C GLU A 962 20.12 -23.90 2.76
N ILE A 963 21.10 -24.79 2.62
CA ILE A 963 22.35 -24.55 1.89
C ILE A 963 22.09 -24.26 0.41
N GLU A 964 21.25 -25.06 -0.27
CA GLU A 964 20.84 -24.81 -1.66
C GLU A 964 20.20 -23.43 -1.87
N MET A 965 19.38 -22.96 -0.92
CA MET A 965 18.76 -21.64 -1.01
C MET A 965 19.79 -20.52 -0.85
N ALA A 966 20.77 -20.67 0.05
CA ALA A 966 21.89 -19.74 0.19
C ALA A 966 22.82 -19.76 -1.04
N GLN A 967 23.10 -20.93 -1.64
CA GLN A 967 23.83 -21.03 -2.91
C GLN A 967 23.08 -20.33 -4.05
N LYS A 968 21.75 -20.44 -4.12
CA LYS A 968 20.91 -19.74 -5.11
C LYS A 968 20.90 -18.23 -4.89
N LEU A 969 20.89 -17.76 -3.64
CA LEU A 969 21.03 -16.34 -3.28
C LEU A 969 22.36 -15.77 -3.80
N LEU A 970 23.50 -16.39 -3.48
CA LEU A 970 24.83 -15.93 -3.91
C LEU A 970 24.99 -15.83 -5.44
N ASN A 971 24.32 -16.70 -6.20
CA ASN A 971 24.30 -16.61 -7.66
C ASN A 971 23.46 -15.41 -8.16
N SER A 972 22.40 -15.04 -7.44
CA SER A 972 21.62 -13.82 -7.68
C SER A 972 22.44 -12.57 -7.34
N ASP A 973 23.17 -12.57 -6.23
CA ASP A 973 23.96 -11.41 -5.78
C ASP A 973 25.13 -11.13 -6.72
N LEU A 974 25.79 -12.18 -7.24
CA LEU A 974 26.79 -12.04 -8.29
C LEU A 974 26.17 -11.51 -9.60
N ALA A 975 24.93 -11.88 -9.93
CA ALA A 975 24.23 -11.36 -11.09
C ALA A 975 23.86 -9.87 -10.92
N GLU A 976 23.46 -9.42 -9.72
CA GLU A 976 23.28 -7.99 -9.42
C GLU A 976 24.62 -7.24 -9.49
N LEU A 977 25.70 -7.79 -8.91
CA LEU A 977 27.05 -7.20 -8.99
C LEU A 977 27.50 -6.98 -10.43
N ILE A 978 27.32 -7.97 -11.31
CA ILE A 978 27.60 -7.85 -12.75
C ILE A 978 26.67 -6.79 -13.42
N GLY A 979 25.43 -6.66 -12.96
CA GLY A 979 24.51 -5.60 -13.38
C GLY A 979 25.01 -4.20 -12.99
N LYS A 980 25.39 -3.99 -11.72
CA LYS A 980 25.95 -2.71 -11.23
C LYS A 980 27.27 -2.37 -11.92
N MET A 981 28.11 -3.36 -12.19
CA MET A 981 29.36 -3.19 -12.95
C MET A 981 29.11 -2.65 -14.36
N LYS A 982 28.15 -3.22 -15.10
CA LYS A 982 27.79 -2.74 -16.44
C LYS A 982 27.32 -1.28 -16.42
N LEU A 983 26.52 -0.89 -15.42
CA LEU A 983 26.10 0.50 -15.22
C LEU A 983 27.31 1.40 -14.88
N ALA A 984 28.21 0.97 -13.99
CA ALA A 984 29.42 1.72 -13.65
C ALA A 984 30.37 1.93 -14.84
N GLN A 985 30.41 1.00 -15.80
CA GLN A 985 31.12 1.18 -17.07
C GLN A 985 30.36 2.12 -18.02
N GLN A 986 29.05 1.93 -18.20
CA GLN A 986 28.21 2.72 -19.11
C GLN A 986 28.19 4.21 -18.75
N TYR A 987 28.11 4.55 -17.47
CA TYR A 987 27.95 5.92 -16.97
C TYR A 987 29.26 6.57 -16.49
N VAL A 988 30.43 5.99 -16.84
CA VAL A 988 31.74 6.49 -16.38
C VAL A 988 32.02 7.95 -16.76
N MET A 989 31.63 8.39 -17.97
CA MET A 989 31.86 9.76 -18.45
C MET A 989 30.80 10.76 -17.95
N THR A 990 30.14 10.48 -16.83
CA THR A 990 29.05 11.32 -16.27
C THR A 990 29.33 11.69 -14.81
N SER A 991 28.65 12.72 -14.31
CA SER A 991 28.69 13.11 -12.89
C SER A 991 28.23 12.00 -11.93
N LEU A 992 27.54 10.97 -12.42
CA LEU A 992 27.04 9.83 -11.62
C LEU A 992 28.07 8.70 -11.46
N GLN A 993 29.29 8.85 -12.01
CA GLN A 993 30.35 7.82 -11.92
C GLN A 993 30.58 7.34 -10.47
N GLN A 994 30.60 8.25 -9.50
CA GLN A 994 30.81 7.92 -8.09
C GLN A 994 29.63 7.13 -7.49
N ASP A 995 28.38 7.48 -7.84
CA ASP A 995 27.19 6.76 -7.37
C ASP A 995 27.11 5.34 -7.94
N TYR A 996 27.49 5.13 -9.20
CA TYR A 996 27.54 3.78 -9.77
C TYR A 996 28.74 2.96 -9.26
N LYS A 997 29.90 3.57 -8.99
CA LYS A 997 30.99 2.92 -8.22
C LYS A 997 30.49 2.49 -6.82
N LYS A 998 29.77 3.36 -6.12
CA LYS A 998 29.18 3.07 -4.79
C LYS A 998 28.15 1.95 -4.85
N GLN A 999 27.29 1.90 -5.86
CA GLN A 999 26.35 0.78 -6.04
C GLN A 999 27.06 -0.56 -6.33
N MET A 1000 28.16 -0.54 -7.10
CA MET A 1000 28.95 -1.76 -7.34
C MET A 1000 29.60 -2.28 -6.05
N LEU A 1001 30.07 -1.38 -5.17
CA LEU A 1001 30.54 -1.72 -3.82
C LEU A 1001 29.44 -2.35 -2.96
N THR A 1002 28.24 -1.74 -2.90
CA THR A 1002 27.12 -2.25 -2.10
C THR A 1002 26.74 -3.68 -2.50
N ALA A 1003 26.68 -3.98 -3.80
CA ALA A 1003 26.37 -5.33 -4.29
C ALA A 1003 27.46 -6.36 -3.90
N ALA A 1004 28.74 -5.99 -3.98
CA ALA A 1004 29.83 -6.88 -3.58
C ALA A 1004 29.89 -7.11 -2.05
N HIS A 1005 29.58 -6.08 -1.24
CA HIS A 1005 29.47 -6.23 0.21
C HIS A 1005 28.29 -7.12 0.61
N ALA A 1006 27.15 -7.05 -0.08
CA ALA A 1006 26.03 -7.99 0.13
C ALA A 1006 26.45 -9.44 -0.12
N LEU A 1007 27.04 -9.72 -1.30
CA LEU A 1007 27.59 -11.04 -1.64
C LEU A 1007 28.58 -11.58 -0.59
N ALA A 1008 29.42 -10.71 0.00
CA ALA A 1008 30.35 -11.10 1.06
C ALA A 1008 29.66 -11.41 2.41
N VAL A 1009 28.57 -10.69 2.74
CA VAL A 1009 27.75 -10.96 3.94
C VAL A 1009 27.00 -12.28 3.78
N ASP A 1010 26.36 -12.53 2.65
CA ASP A 1010 25.61 -13.77 2.45
C ASP A 1010 26.51 -15.01 2.29
N ALA A 1011 27.77 -14.82 1.84
CA ALA A 1011 28.77 -15.89 1.86
C ALA A 1011 29.17 -16.28 3.29
N LYS A 1012 29.15 -15.33 4.23
CA LYS A 1012 29.30 -15.60 5.66
C LYS A 1012 28.03 -16.24 6.24
N ASN A 1013 26.84 -15.80 5.85
CA ASN A 1013 25.58 -16.43 6.29
C ASN A 1013 25.53 -17.92 5.90
N LEU A 1014 26.00 -18.27 4.70
CA LEU A 1014 26.18 -19.66 4.23
C LEU A 1014 27.13 -20.48 5.13
N LEU A 1015 28.26 -19.89 5.55
CA LEU A 1015 29.19 -20.51 6.50
C LEU A 1015 28.54 -20.76 7.86
N ASP A 1016 27.86 -19.76 8.42
CA ASP A 1016 27.19 -19.85 9.72
C ASP A 1016 26.06 -20.92 9.71
N VAL A 1017 25.39 -21.17 8.58
CA VAL A 1017 24.44 -22.29 8.39
C VAL A 1017 25.16 -23.64 8.37
N ILE A 1018 26.25 -23.76 7.61
CA ILE A 1018 27.06 -24.99 7.51
C ILE A 1018 27.65 -25.37 8.87
N ASP A 1019 28.13 -24.40 9.65
CA ASP A 1019 28.69 -24.62 10.97
C ASP A 1019 27.63 -25.01 12.01
N GLN A 1020 26.45 -24.40 11.98
CA GLN A 1020 25.30 -24.87 12.77
C GLN A 1020 24.93 -26.32 12.43
N SER A 1021 25.06 -26.73 11.16
CA SER A 1021 24.83 -28.11 10.74
C SER A 1021 25.90 -29.07 11.32
N ARG A 1022 27.19 -28.74 11.17
CA ARG A 1022 28.33 -29.48 11.74
C ARG A 1022 28.21 -29.66 13.26
N LEU A 1023 27.81 -28.62 13.98
CA LEU A 1023 27.64 -28.66 15.45
C LEU A 1023 26.50 -29.60 15.89
N LYS A 1024 25.40 -29.62 15.15
CA LYS A 1024 24.27 -30.55 15.41
C LYS A 1024 24.74 -32.01 15.26
N MET A 1025 25.61 -32.33 14.31
CA MET A 1025 26.23 -33.65 14.17
C MET A 1025 27.19 -33.99 15.34
N MET A 1026 28.03 -33.04 15.76
CA MET A 1026 28.96 -33.24 16.88
C MET A 1026 28.24 -33.45 18.23
N ALA A 1027 27.05 -32.85 18.40
CA ALA A 1027 26.21 -33.07 19.57
C ALA A 1027 25.56 -34.48 19.59
N GLN A 1028 25.23 -35.04 18.43
CA GLN A 1028 24.60 -36.36 18.30
C GLN A 1028 25.58 -37.54 18.37
N SER A 1029 26.89 -37.30 18.24
CA SER A 1029 27.93 -38.34 18.15
C SER A 1029 28.68 -38.61 19.45
N ARG A 1030 28.27 -38.02 20.58
CA ARG A 1030 28.77 -38.37 21.92
C ARG A 1030 27.92 -39.49 22.52
N PRO A 1031 28.48 -40.68 22.87
CA PRO A 1031 27.78 -41.66 23.67
C PRO A 1031 27.57 -41.14 25.11
N HIS A 1032 26.54 -41.66 25.77
CA HIS A 1032 26.27 -41.49 27.20
C HIS A 1032 27.18 -42.36 28.07
#